data_AF-A0A1S2NWK3-F1
#
_entry.id   AF-A0A1S2NWK3-F1
#
_cell.length_a   1.000
_cell.length_b   1.000
_cell.length_c   1.000
_cell.angle_alpha   90.00
_cell.angle_beta   90.00
_cell.angle_gamma   90.00
#
_symmetry.space_group_name_H-M   'P 1'
#
loop_
_entity.id
_entity.type
_entity.pdbx_description
1 polymer ?
#
loop_
_entity_poly.entity_id
_entity_poly.type
_entity_poly.pdbx_seq_one_letter_code
_entity_poly.pdbx_strand_id
1 'polypeptide(L)'
;MNSTDDTLSWQDGMGEFVQADKRRIQTAVLGSADSEEPLMLPMEAIELDAFRHRYESDTFWCGTLLGGCGGQLTTKLYTDRVCHFAHHADPDGLPHVCGRARGVNSADHLYVKAAAAAWLTDRGEHATFEYTRPNGVPLGSVVDVRWQHGALRVHLDQAVAPVWDDGVEPVLGTTVPVDRDTLIRRWYVHRIRLDSVGTARHVRIGTEAFARPIEWFALDECELTERGLSTPAVEKIVQARSAPCPSLWSPGKTRKVPEPTARGQALLRRLVYARRIESVPLVKQVCGEIEDLAGVEGEFREQLEAAVRHAGIWLVEQDVERRKLFDNLKRAVAEQRPGRVRRLLIRVNATAAGDRTDVESAVYERAVKYFESLDDLTRDAVEAEADTEREARRAAARVRSALNRLRGCDAYTSGLRPLVEELLRSAASAGELLKGGEARRVEVWRKRVALGPQEQLHVARRYWIQRSCPRCNAEQGKDCVLVEGPSSGKPRKDGHVERLQLIVDERKAAQKTARQQKEAGHQVGAPAGPMQPAPEACERGVSPAHPLQERRPKVGWEGQAQKAGKKTAARLHHRVPRGDWYRAVCPRCHAGPGNLCDNDDRVGPSEKRQLPHDERLRRVLESDDRIGPREKQTGARDKRQHQAPQPAPAKARPPRPRRAEREPQETAGSAARTWHATEVTCPKCQAGPNSPCTPHGPHHERVEWAKKFTRKLWG
;
A
#
# COMPACT_ATOMS: atom_id res chain seq x y z
N MET A 1 19.14 -4.20 53.05
CA MET A 1 20.23 -3.22 52.88
C MET A 1 20.84 -3.41 51.50
N ASN A 2 21.09 -2.29 50.80
CA ASN A 2 21.55 -2.10 49.41
C ASN A 2 20.44 -2.28 48.35
N SER A 3 19.85 -1.27 47.67
CA SER A 3 20.37 -0.04 46.99
C SER A 3 21.38 -0.42 45.90
N THR A 4 21.32 -0.04 44.63
CA THR A 4 20.48 0.79 43.75
C THR A 4 21.02 0.49 42.33
N ASP A 5 20.18 0.40 41.30
CA ASP A 5 20.42 1.12 40.03
C ASP A 5 19.24 0.96 39.06
N ASP A 6 18.74 2.12 38.64
CA ASP A 6 17.71 2.32 37.63
C ASP A 6 18.27 2.05 36.23
N THR A 7 17.52 1.36 35.39
CA THR A 7 17.62 1.56 33.94
C THR A 7 16.27 1.36 33.28
N LEU A 8 15.63 2.50 32.98
CA LEU A 8 14.45 2.64 32.14
C LEU A 8 14.65 1.95 30.77
N SER A 9 13.93 0.85 30.50
CA SER A 9 13.76 0.33 29.14
C SER A 9 12.38 0.70 28.60
N TRP A 10 12.38 1.71 27.74
CA TRP A 10 11.34 1.93 26.74
C TRP A 10 11.40 0.79 25.72
N GLN A 11 10.26 0.13 25.47
CA GLN A 11 9.89 -0.69 24.28
C GLN A 11 8.63 -1.48 24.67
N ASP A 12 7.55 -1.61 23.90
CA ASP A 12 7.20 -1.11 22.57
C ASP A 12 5.68 -1.17 22.47
N GLY A 13 5.07 -0.02 22.18
CA GLY A 13 3.78 0.03 21.53
C GLY A 13 4.00 0.01 20.02
N MET A 14 3.53 -1.05 19.35
CA MET A 14 3.20 -0.98 17.93
C MET A 14 1.81 -1.58 17.74
N GLY A 15 0.82 -0.76 18.07
CA GLY A 15 -0.54 -0.92 17.57
C GLY A 15 -0.53 -0.78 16.05
N GLU A 16 -1.17 -1.74 15.39
CA GLU A 16 -1.42 -1.77 13.97
C GLU A 16 -2.45 -0.68 13.64
N PHE A 17 -1.97 0.51 13.27
CA PHE A 17 -2.80 1.58 12.72
C PHE A 17 -3.58 1.03 11.51
N VAL A 18 -4.91 1.06 11.56
CA VAL A 18 -5.75 0.92 10.35
C VAL A 18 -5.53 2.18 9.53
N GLN A 19 -4.54 2.07 8.68
CA GLN A 19 -4.18 3.07 7.72
C GLN A 19 -5.24 3.08 6.61
N ALA A 20 -5.93 4.21 6.42
CA ALA A 20 -6.79 4.46 5.27
C ALA A 20 -6.15 3.90 3.98
N ASP A 21 -6.92 3.13 3.20
CA ASP A 21 -6.41 2.34 2.07
C ASP A 21 -5.52 3.18 1.12
N LYS A 22 -4.20 3.01 1.27
CA LYS A 22 -3.14 3.67 0.49
C LYS A 22 -2.90 3.02 -0.88
N ARG A 23 -3.72 2.03 -1.30
CA ARG A 23 -3.55 1.37 -2.60
C ARG A 23 -3.79 2.39 -3.73
N ARG A 24 -2.78 2.56 -4.57
CA ARG A 24 -2.74 3.51 -5.68
C ARG A 24 -3.26 2.84 -6.96
N ILE A 25 -4.01 3.55 -7.81
CA ILE A 25 -4.66 2.98 -9.02
C ILE A 25 -3.61 2.37 -9.95
N GLN A 26 -3.59 1.04 -10.08
CA GLN A 26 -2.64 0.33 -10.94
C GLN A 26 -3.15 0.04 -12.35
N THR A 27 -4.46 0.16 -12.59
CA THR A 27 -5.10 -0.25 -13.84
C THR A 27 -5.92 0.88 -14.47
N ALA A 28 -5.92 0.93 -15.79
CA ALA A 28 -6.70 1.84 -16.63
C ALA A 28 -7.24 1.08 -17.84
N VAL A 29 -8.09 1.72 -18.63
CA VAL A 29 -8.46 1.27 -19.98
C VAL A 29 -7.95 2.25 -21.03
N LEU A 30 -7.66 1.74 -22.23
CA LEU A 30 -7.06 2.52 -23.31
C LEU A 30 -8.14 3.21 -24.17
N GLY A 31 -7.89 4.45 -24.59
CA GLY A 31 -8.68 5.16 -25.61
C GLY A 31 -9.95 5.85 -25.09
N SER A 32 -10.80 5.15 -24.34
CA SER A 32 -12.06 5.73 -23.81
C SER A 32 -12.50 5.11 -22.49
N ALA A 33 -13.43 5.76 -21.79
CA ALA A 33 -13.98 5.29 -20.51
C ALA A 33 -14.72 3.94 -20.58
N ASP A 34 -15.32 3.63 -21.73
CA ASP A 34 -16.09 2.39 -21.96
C ASP A 34 -15.27 1.33 -22.71
N SER A 35 -13.98 1.58 -22.90
CA SER A 35 -13.06 0.62 -23.51
C SER A 35 -12.92 -0.63 -22.67
N GLU A 36 -12.75 -1.75 -23.37
CA GLU A 36 -12.55 -3.07 -22.78
C GLU A 36 -11.08 -3.48 -22.78
N GLU A 37 -10.18 -2.64 -23.28
CA GLU A 37 -8.75 -2.92 -23.38
C GLU A 37 -8.03 -2.54 -22.08
N PRO A 38 -7.70 -3.52 -21.22
CA PRO A 38 -7.12 -3.22 -19.91
C PRO A 38 -5.63 -2.93 -20.03
N LEU A 39 -5.17 -1.99 -19.20
CA LEU A 39 -3.78 -1.60 -19.13
C LEU A 39 -3.31 -1.57 -17.68
N MET A 40 -2.20 -2.26 -17.40
CA MET A 40 -1.50 -2.20 -16.12
C MET A 40 -0.31 -1.25 -16.23
N LEU A 41 -0.21 -0.33 -15.28
CA LEU A 41 0.98 0.51 -15.19
C LEU A 41 2.17 -0.30 -14.64
N PRO A 42 3.37 -0.18 -15.22
CA PRO A 42 4.57 -0.75 -14.62
C PRO A 42 4.80 -0.17 -13.22
N MET A 43 5.24 -1.03 -12.30
CA MET A 43 5.50 -0.64 -10.91
C MET A 43 6.81 0.15 -10.78
N GLU A 44 7.79 -0.16 -11.63
CA GLU A 44 9.11 0.45 -11.60
C GLU A 44 9.19 1.75 -12.42
N ALA A 45 9.89 2.74 -11.86
CA ALA A 45 10.09 4.03 -12.50
C ALA A 45 10.78 3.93 -13.88
N ILE A 46 11.73 3.02 -14.04
CA ILE A 46 12.48 2.82 -15.29
C ILE A 46 11.60 2.26 -16.41
N GLU A 47 10.65 1.39 -16.06
CA GLU A 47 9.71 0.80 -17.01
C GLU A 47 8.59 1.79 -17.39
N LEU A 48 8.31 2.79 -16.54
CA LEU A 48 7.28 3.80 -16.81
C LEU A 48 7.63 4.69 -18.00
N ASP A 49 8.90 5.04 -18.19
CA ASP A 49 9.30 5.87 -19.32
C ASP A 49 9.16 5.12 -20.66
N ALA A 50 9.54 3.83 -20.69
CA ALA A 50 9.30 2.96 -21.84
C ALA A 50 7.80 2.77 -22.11
N PHE A 51 6.99 2.65 -21.05
CA PHE A 51 5.54 2.57 -21.15
C PHE A 51 4.94 3.85 -21.74
N ARG A 52 5.36 5.04 -21.27
CA ARG A 52 4.87 6.32 -21.80
C ARG A 52 5.21 6.51 -23.26
N HIS A 53 6.41 6.12 -23.68
CA HIS A 53 6.79 6.16 -25.09
C HIS A 53 5.95 5.20 -25.94
N ARG A 54 5.62 4.01 -25.43
CA ARG A 54 4.79 3.04 -26.16
C ARG A 54 3.37 3.56 -26.42
N TYR A 55 2.80 4.29 -25.47
CA TYR A 55 1.42 4.77 -25.49
C TYR A 55 1.33 6.30 -25.60
N GLU A 56 2.30 6.95 -26.26
CA GLU A 56 2.38 8.42 -26.33
C GLU A 56 1.18 9.04 -27.06
N SER A 57 0.59 8.30 -28.00
CA SER A 57 -0.58 8.73 -28.78
C SER A 57 -1.91 8.36 -28.14
N ASP A 58 -1.88 7.62 -27.03
CA ASP A 58 -3.08 7.06 -26.42
C ASP A 58 -3.50 7.83 -25.17
N THR A 59 -4.77 7.65 -24.79
CA THR A 59 -5.32 8.21 -23.56
C THR A 59 -5.70 7.10 -22.59
N PHE A 60 -5.47 7.34 -21.30
CA PHE A 60 -5.79 6.41 -20.24
C PHE A 60 -7.05 6.84 -19.51
N TRP A 61 -7.92 5.90 -19.20
CA TRP A 61 -9.21 6.20 -18.58
C TRP A 61 -9.48 5.34 -17.35
N CYS A 62 -10.19 5.94 -16.40
CA CYS A 62 -10.73 5.28 -15.23
C CYS A 62 -11.98 4.51 -15.64
N GLY A 63 -11.79 3.37 -16.31
CA GLY A 63 -12.84 2.68 -17.06
C GLY A 63 -14.08 2.34 -16.25
N THR A 64 -15.26 2.46 -16.86
CA THR A 64 -16.56 2.15 -16.25
C THR A 64 -16.68 0.66 -15.95
N LEU A 65 -16.13 -0.20 -16.82
CA LEU A 65 -16.03 -1.64 -16.61
C LEU A 65 -15.06 -2.03 -15.48
N LEU A 66 -14.13 -1.15 -15.11
CA LEU A 66 -13.28 -1.33 -13.92
C LEU A 66 -13.96 -0.89 -12.61
N GLY A 67 -15.27 -0.60 -12.66
CA GLY A 67 -16.01 0.05 -11.57
C GLY A 67 -15.56 1.50 -11.33
N GLY A 68 -14.91 2.12 -12.33
CA GLY A 68 -14.38 3.47 -12.30
C GLY A 68 -15.42 4.56 -12.60
N CYS A 69 -14.99 5.81 -12.48
CA CYS A 69 -15.84 6.99 -12.67
C CYS A 69 -15.90 7.49 -14.13
N GLY A 70 -15.16 6.88 -15.05
CA GLY A 70 -15.04 7.33 -16.43
C GLY A 70 -14.14 8.55 -16.64
N GLY A 71 -13.47 9.05 -15.60
CA GLY A 71 -12.54 10.19 -15.71
C GLY A 71 -11.22 9.81 -16.39
N GLN A 72 -10.64 10.75 -17.15
CA GLN A 72 -9.32 10.55 -17.75
C GLN A 72 -8.23 10.46 -16.67
N LEU A 73 -7.22 9.63 -16.93
CA LEU A 73 -6.09 9.34 -16.06
C LEU A 73 -4.78 9.83 -16.67
N THR A 74 -3.87 10.24 -15.79
CA THR A 74 -2.47 10.52 -16.08
C THR A 74 -1.57 9.59 -15.28
N THR A 75 -0.34 9.36 -15.74
CA THR A 75 0.64 8.53 -15.04
C THR A 75 1.47 9.37 -14.07
N LYS A 76 1.55 8.97 -12.81
CA LYS A 76 2.44 9.61 -11.84
C LYS A 76 3.70 8.77 -11.63
N LEU A 77 4.83 9.33 -12.06
CA LEU A 77 6.15 8.81 -11.80
C LEU A 77 6.52 9.04 -10.33
N TYR A 78 6.83 7.95 -9.64
CA TYR A 78 7.40 7.98 -8.30
C TYR A 78 8.68 7.18 -8.29
N THR A 79 9.69 7.70 -7.59
CA THR A 79 11.00 7.04 -7.47
C THR A 79 11.20 6.43 -6.08
N ASP A 80 10.26 6.67 -5.17
CA ASP A 80 10.20 6.26 -3.75
C ASP A 80 8.95 5.41 -3.44
N ARG A 81 8.03 5.30 -4.40
CA ARG A 81 6.73 4.63 -4.26
C ARG A 81 6.36 3.99 -5.59
N VAL A 82 5.42 3.05 -5.56
CA VAL A 82 4.89 2.41 -6.77
C VAL A 82 4.27 3.48 -7.69
N CYS A 83 4.67 3.46 -8.96
CA CYS A 83 4.05 4.27 -10.00
C CYS A 83 2.56 3.93 -10.10
N HIS A 84 1.73 4.92 -10.44
CA HIS A 84 0.28 4.67 -10.53
C HIS A 84 -0.40 5.67 -11.45
N PHE A 85 -1.60 5.31 -11.89
CA PHE A 85 -2.51 6.24 -12.52
C PHE A 85 -3.12 7.19 -11.49
N ALA A 86 -3.37 8.42 -11.91
CA ALA A 86 -4.08 9.42 -11.13
C ALA A 86 -5.07 10.16 -12.01
N HIS A 87 -6.21 10.54 -11.46
CA HIS A 87 -7.13 11.43 -12.15
C HIS A 87 -6.46 12.78 -12.45
N HIS A 88 -6.83 13.38 -13.57
CA HIS A 88 -6.58 14.80 -13.80
C HIS A 88 -7.23 15.62 -12.66
N ALA A 89 -6.59 16.72 -12.29
CA ALA A 89 -7.16 17.62 -11.29
C ALA A 89 -8.44 18.26 -11.87
N ASP A 90 -9.50 18.28 -11.07
CA ASP A 90 -10.74 18.96 -11.43
C ASP A 90 -10.46 20.46 -11.67
N PRO A 91 -11.10 21.14 -12.64
CA PRO A 91 -10.91 22.57 -12.87
C PRO A 91 -11.16 23.42 -11.61
N ASP A 92 -12.04 22.95 -10.73
CA ASP A 92 -12.42 23.61 -9.47
C ASP A 92 -11.49 23.26 -8.29
N GLY A 93 -10.47 22.42 -8.50
CA GLY A 93 -9.47 22.06 -7.49
C GLY A 93 -9.98 21.17 -6.35
N LEU A 94 -11.18 20.58 -6.49
CA LEU A 94 -11.72 19.61 -5.55
C LEU A 94 -11.02 18.24 -5.70
N PRO A 95 -10.83 17.47 -4.61
CA PRO A 95 -10.28 16.13 -4.69
C PRO A 95 -11.27 15.22 -5.43
N HIS A 96 -10.85 14.68 -6.58
CA HIS A 96 -11.65 13.71 -7.32
C HIS A 96 -11.81 12.41 -6.50
N VAL A 97 -13.02 12.15 -5.98
CA VAL A 97 -13.33 10.95 -5.19
C VAL A 97 -13.77 9.82 -6.12
N CYS A 98 -12.93 8.79 -6.24
CA CYS A 98 -13.26 7.58 -6.99
C CYS A 98 -13.28 6.37 -6.04
N GLY A 99 -14.43 5.71 -5.95
CA GLY A 99 -14.69 4.55 -5.08
C GLY A 99 -14.25 3.20 -5.66
N ARG A 100 -13.62 3.18 -6.85
CA ARG A 100 -13.21 1.94 -7.51
C ARG A 100 -12.11 1.20 -6.75
N ALA A 101 -12.06 -0.12 -6.94
CA ALA A 101 -10.92 -0.94 -6.54
C ALA A 101 -9.64 -0.48 -7.26
N ARG A 102 -8.54 -0.34 -6.51
CA ARG A 102 -7.30 0.31 -6.98
C ARG A 102 -6.15 -0.66 -7.25
N GLY A 103 -6.33 -1.94 -6.92
CA GLY A 103 -5.31 -2.98 -7.08
C GLY A 103 -5.19 -3.48 -8.52
N VAL A 104 -4.11 -4.22 -8.79
CA VAL A 104 -3.83 -4.84 -10.10
C VAL A 104 -4.93 -5.81 -10.52
N ASN A 105 -5.53 -6.50 -9.55
CA ASN A 105 -6.62 -7.46 -9.76
C ASN A 105 -7.96 -6.83 -10.19
N SER A 106 -8.11 -5.50 -10.08
CA SER A 106 -9.36 -4.80 -10.45
C SER A 106 -9.71 -4.91 -11.93
N ALA A 107 -8.75 -5.26 -12.79
CA ALA A 107 -8.95 -5.44 -14.23
C ALA A 107 -8.90 -6.91 -14.66
N ASP A 108 -8.85 -7.86 -13.74
CA ASP A 108 -8.64 -9.27 -14.08
C ASP A 108 -9.75 -9.80 -15.00
N HIS A 109 -11.00 -9.36 -14.83
CA HIS A 109 -12.11 -9.74 -15.71
C HIS A 109 -11.94 -9.27 -17.17
N LEU A 110 -11.32 -8.11 -17.40
CA LEU A 110 -11.01 -7.63 -18.76
C LEU A 110 -9.86 -8.44 -19.36
N TYR A 111 -8.83 -8.77 -18.58
CA TYR A 111 -7.74 -9.64 -19.03
C TYR A 111 -8.23 -11.06 -19.35
N VAL A 112 -9.16 -11.59 -18.56
CA VAL A 112 -9.81 -12.88 -18.83
C VAL A 112 -10.59 -12.82 -20.13
N LYS A 113 -11.41 -11.77 -20.35
CA LYS A 113 -12.11 -11.58 -21.63
C LYS A 113 -11.13 -11.55 -22.81
N ALA A 114 -10.10 -10.70 -22.74
CA ALA A 114 -9.14 -10.55 -23.83
C ALA A 114 -8.42 -11.87 -24.15
N ALA A 115 -7.97 -12.60 -23.13
CA ALA A 115 -7.31 -13.89 -23.29
C ALA A 115 -8.25 -14.96 -23.86
N ALA A 116 -9.48 -15.06 -23.35
CA ALA A 116 -10.47 -16.01 -23.83
C ALA A 116 -10.93 -15.70 -25.27
N ALA A 117 -11.11 -14.41 -25.61
CA ALA A 117 -11.44 -13.98 -26.96
C ALA A 117 -10.35 -14.35 -27.96
N ALA A 118 -9.08 -14.09 -27.63
CA ALA A 118 -7.95 -14.46 -28.46
C ALA A 118 -7.85 -15.98 -28.64
N TRP A 119 -7.98 -16.73 -27.54
CA TRP A 119 -7.91 -18.19 -27.53
C TRP A 119 -9.02 -18.87 -28.36
N LEU A 120 -10.25 -18.36 -28.30
CA LEU A 120 -11.39 -18.86 -29.08
C LEU A 120 -11.30 -18.45 -30.55
N THR A 121 -10.86 -17.21 -30.83
CA THR A 121 -10.69 -16.72 -32.21
C THR A 121 -9.63 -17.52 -32.96
N ASP A 122 -8.52 -17.87 -32.30
CA ASP A 122 -7.47 -18.75 -32.84
C ASP A 122 -7.99 -20.14 -33.25
N ARG A 123 -9.14 -20.54 -32.68
CA ARG A 123 -9.84 -21.81 -32.96
C ARG A 123 -11.05 -21.64 -33.87
N GLY A 124 -11.26 -20.45 -34.43
CA GLY A 124 -12.40 -20.15 -35.31
C GLY A 124 -13.75 -20.02 -34.60
N GLU A 125 -13.74 -19.92 -33.26
CA GLU A 125 -14.94 -19.74 -32.46
C GLU A 125 -15.16 -18.26 -32.12
N HIS A 126 -16.41 -17.80 -32.25
CA HIS A 126 -16.81 -16.45 -31.85
C HIS A 126 -17.50 -16.48 -30.49
N ALA A 127 -16.96 -15.72 -29.54
CA ALA A 127 -17.51 -15.62 -28.19
C ALA A 127 -18.18 -14.29 -27.89
N THR A 128 -19.27 -14.38 -27.13
CA THR A 128 -19.93 -13.27 -26.44
C THR A 128 -19.56 -13.30 -24.96
N PHE A 129 -19.41 -12.12 -24.37
CA PHE A 129 -18.97 -11.94 -22.99
C PHE A 129 -19.98 -11.12 -22.22
N GLU A 130 -20.40 -11.60 -21.05
CA GLU A 130 -21.32 -10.89 -20.16
C GLU A 130 -20.70 -10.73 -18.76
N TYR A 131 -20.78 -9.52 -18.22
CA TYR A 131 -20.29 -9.18 -16.88
C TYR A 131 -21.45 -9.18 -15.89
N THR A 132 -21.77 -10.36 -15.39
CA THR A 132 -22.91 -10.56 -14.47
C THR A 132 -22.71 -9.73 -13.21
N ARG A 133 -23.73 -8.94 -12.84
CA ARG A 133 -23.75 -8.10 -11.63
C ARG A 133 -24.81 -8.62 -10.65
N PRO A 134 -24.49 -9.60 -9.79
CA PRO A 134 -25.33 -9.88 -8.64
C PRO A 134 -25.40 -8.62 -7.75
N ASN A 135 -26.56 -8.35 -7.16
CA ASN A 135 -26.79 -7.14 -6.37
C ASN A 135 -25.73 -6.97 -5.26
N GLY A 136 -25.08 -5.81 -5.22
CA GLY A 136 -24.09 -5.46 -4.19
C GLY A 136 -22.69 -6.07 -4.38
N VAL A 137 -22.45 -6.82 -5.46
CA VAL A 137 -21.16 -7.45 -5.76
C VAL A 137 -20.31 -6.55 -6.68
N PRO A 138 -18.98 -6.51 -6.50
CA PRO A 138 -18.09 -5.77 -7.40
C PRO A 138 -18.25 -6.16 -8.87
N LEU A 139 -18.08 -5.17 -9.75
CA LEU A 139 -18.08 -5.41 -11.19
C LEU A 139 -16.90 -6.31 -11.59
N GLY A 140 -17.18 -7.32 -12.43
CA GLY A 140 -16.16 -8.26 -12.90
C GLY A 140 -15.88 -9.41 -11.93
N SER A 141 -16.69 -9.58 -10.87
CA SER A 141 -16.63 -10.76 -10.00
C SER A 141 -17.00 -12.06 -10.72
N VAL A 142 -17.87 -11.99 -11.73
CA VAL A 142 -18.23 -13.11 -12.60
C VAL A 142 -18.15 -12.68 -14.06
N VAL A 143 -17.57 -13.54 -14.90
CA VAL A 143 -17.54 -13.37 -16.36
C VAL A 143 -18.15 -14.60 -17.01
N ASP A 144 -19.23 -14.39 -17.74
CA ASP A 144 -19.87 -15.42 -18.56
C ASP A 144 -19.32 -15.35 -19.98
N VAL A 145 -18.72 -16.45 -20.44
CA VAL A 145 -18.16 -16.61 -21.78
C VAL A 145 -19.03 -17.61 -22.52
N ARG A 146 -19.66 -17.21 -23.62
CA ARG A 146 -20.53 -18.07 -24.42
C ARG A 146 -20.08 -18.09 -25.87
N TRP A 147 -20.04 -19.25 -26.49
CA TRP A 147 -19.79 -19.44 -27.92
C TRP A 147 -20.84 -20.42 -28.50
N GLN A 148 -20.73 -20.78 -29.77
CA GLN A 148 -21.77 -21.54 -30.47
C GLN A 148 -22.09 -22.88 -29.81
N HIS A 149 -21.08 -23.56 -29.26
CA HIS A 149 -21.18 -24.94 -28.79
C HIS A 149 -20.90 -25.11 -27.28
N GLY A 150 -20.88 -24.02 -26.51
CA GLY A 150 -20.65 -24.12 -25.07
C GLY A 150 -20.59 -22.79 -24.33
N ALA A 151 -20.42 -22.88 -23.02
CA ALA A 151 -20.27 -21.74 -22.14
C ALA A 151 -19.33 -22.07 -20.97
N LEU A 152 -18.58 -21.06 -20.51
CA LEU A 152 -17.78 -21.08 -19.28
C LEU A 152 -18.23 -19.94 -18.38
N ARG A 153 -18.26 -20.19 -17.08
CA ARG A 153 -18.50 -19.16 -16.06
C ARG A 153 -17.27 -18.98 -15.19
N VAL A 154 -16.63 -17.83 -15.27
CA VAL A 154 -15.43 -17.52 -14.51
C VAL A 154 -15.79 -16.76 -13.25
N HIS A 155 -15.55 -17.35 -12.08
CA HIS A 155 -15.74 -16.71 -10.77
C HIS A 155 -14.40 -16.16 -10.27
N LEU A 156 -14.23 -14.84 -10.25
CA LEU A 156 -12.99 -14.18 -9.80
C LEU A 156 -13.06 -13.69 -8.34
N ASP A 157 -14.25 -13.65 -7.75
CA ASP A 157 -14.49 -13.16 -6.39
C ASP A 157 -15.25 -14.20 -5.56
N GLN A 158 -14.81 -14.41 -4.32
CA GLN A 158 -15.46 -15.31 -3.35
C GLN A 158 -16.82 -14.78 -2.87
N ALA A 159 -17.15 -13.51 -3.11
CA ALA A 159 -18.45 -12.93 -2.80
C ALA A 159 -19.61 -13.57 -3.59
N VAL A 160 -19.31 -14.26 -4.70
CA VAL A 160 -20.31 -14.98 -5.51
C VAL A 160 -20.05 -16.48 -5.42
N ALA A 161 -20.99 -17.20 -4.81
CA ALA A 161 -20.92 -18.65 -4.72
C ALA A 161 -20.94 -19.28 -6.15
N PRO A 162 -20.10 -20.29 -6.41
CA PRO A 162 -20.13 -21.03 -7.67
C PRO A 162 -21.45 -21.74 -7.88
N VAL A 163 -21.93 -21.72 -9.12
CA VAL A 163 -23.05 -22.57 -9.56
C VAL A 163 -22.46 -23.79 -10.26
N TRP A 164 -22.84 -24.99 -9.82
CA TRP A 164 -22.20 -26.24 -10.26
C TRP A 164 -23.02 -27.03 -11.29
N ASP A 165 -24.35 -26.89 -11.27
CA ASP A 165 -25.27 -27.81 -11.97
C ASP A 165 -26.21 -27.08 -12.96
N ASP A 166 -25.79 -25.92 -13.49
CA ASP A 166 -26.56 -25.16 -14.49
C ASP A 166 -26.13 -25.43 -15.94
N GLY A 167 -25.29 -26.45 -16.16
CA GLY A 167 -24.79 -26.83 -17.48
C GLY A 167 -23.71 -25.91 -18.04
N VAL A 168 -23.25 -24.92 -17.26
CA VAL A 168 -22.11 -24.06 -17.61
C VAL A 168 -20.90 -24.48 -16.78
N GLU A 169 -19.76 -24.73 -17.41
CA GLU A 169 -18.57 -25.20 -16.68
C GLU A 169 -17.95 -24.06 -15.85
N PRO A 170 -17.85 -24.21 -14.51
CA PRO A 170 -17.32 -23.16 -13.65
C PRO A 170 -15.79 -23.17 -13.59
N VAL A 171 -15.18 -22.01 -13.76
CA VAL A 171 -13.73 -21.77 -13.60
C VAL A 171 -13.51 -20.82 -12.43
N LEU A 172 -12.75 -21.24 -11.43
CA LEU A 172 -12.70 -20.57 -10.14
C LEU A 172 -11.37 -19.86 -9.88
N GLY A 173 -11.44 -18.60 -9.48
CA GLY A 173 -10.30 -17.84 -8.96
C GLY A 173 -9.71 -18.54 -7.75
N THR A 174 -8.40 -18.34 -7.51
CA THR A 174 -7.68 -19.00 -6.39
C THR A 174 -8.23 -18.67 -5.00
N THR A 175 -8.97 -17.58 -4.87
CA THR A 175 -9.62 -17.13 -3.63
C THR A 175 -11.00 -17.74 -3.40
N VAL A 176 -11.63 -18.32 -4.43
CA VAL A 176 -12.98 -18.87 -4.33
C VAL A 176 -12.91 -20.25 -3.65
N PRO A 177 -13.52 -20.46 -2.48
CA PRO A 177 -13.41 -21.74 -1.78
C PRO A 177 -14.17 -22.85 -2.52
N VAL A 178 -13.66 -24.08 -2.41
CA VAL A 178 -14.34 -25.31 -2.88
C VAL A 178 -14.28 -26.32 -1.74
N ASP A 179 -15.44 -26.90 -1.40
CA ASP A 179 -15.50 -27.92 -0.36
C ASP A 179 -14.97 -29.28 -0.87
N ARG A 180 -14.50 -30.09 0.07
CA ARG A 180 -13.90 -31.39 -0.22
C ARG A 180 -14.88 -32.34 -0.91
N ASP A 181 -16.16 -32.30 -0.56
CA ASP A 181 -17.15 -33.22 -1.12
C ASP A 181 -17.44 -32.88 -2.59
N THR A 182 -17.44 -31.60 -2.96
CA THR A 182 -17.52 -31.16 -4.35
C THR A 182 -16.33 -31.67 -5.18
N LEU A 183 -15.10 -31.58 -4.67
CA LEU A 183 -13.92 -32.13 -5.35
C LEU A 183 -13.98 -33.66 -5.49
N ILE A 184 -14.52 -34.36 -4.49
CA ILE A 184 -14.71 -35.82 -4.55
C ILE A 184 -15.77 -36.19 -5.59
N ARG A 185 -16.90 -35.46 -5.64
CA ARG A 185 -17.99 -35.71 -6.58
C ARG A 185 -17.61 -35.38 -8.03
N ARG A 186 -17.03 -34.21 -8.29
CA ARG A 186 -16.65 -33.75 -9.65
C ARG A 186 -15.28 -34.23 -10.13
N TRP A 187 -14.49 -34.83 -9.24
CA TRP A 187 -13.11 -35.33 -9.45
C TRP A 187 -12.06 -34.23 -9.64
N TYR A 188 -12.43 -33.13 -10.29
CA TYR A 188 -11.61 -31.95 -10.45
C TYR A 188 -12.49 -30.70 -10.55
N VAL A 189 -11.86 -29.53 -10.41
CA VAL A 189 -12.40 -28.22 -10.74
C VAL A 189 -11.33 -27.40 -11.45
N HIS A 190 -11.75 -26.52 -12.36
CA HIS A 190 -10.85 -25.58 -13.01
C HIS A 190 -10.54 -24.40 -12.11
N ARG A 191 -9.26 -24.02 -12.05
CA ARG A 191 -8.77 -22.83 -11.39
C ARG A 191 -8.30 -21.80 -12.39
N ILE A 192 -8.40 -20.53 -12.04
CA ILE A 192 -7.80 -19.45 -12.82
C ILE A 192 -6.96 -18.55 -11.93
N ARG A 193 -5.80 -18.14 -12.43
CA ARG A 193 -4.99 -17.07 -11.85
C ARG A 193 -4.40 -16.21 -12.95
N LEU A 194 -4.04 -14.98 -12.59
CA LEU A 194 -3.38 -14.04 -13.49
C LEU A 194 -1.98 -13.72 -12.97
N ASP A 195 -0.98 -14.12 -13.75
CA ASP A 195 0.43 -13.88 -13.44
C ASP A 195 0.87 -12.55 -14.09
N SER A 196 1.45 -11.65 -13.30
CA SER A 196 2.01 -10.39 -13.83
C SER A 196 3.43 -10.61 -14.35
N VAL A 197 3.66 -10.29 -15.63
CA VAL A 197 4.98 -10.29 -16.25
C VAL A 197 5.20 -8.92 -16.90
N GLY A 198 5.99 -8.07 -16.23
CA GLY A 198 6.12 -6.66 -16.61
C GLY A 198 4.77 -5.95 -16.55
N THR A 199 4.31 -5.45 -17.72
CA THR A 199 3.01 -4.76 -17.88
C THR A 199 1.88 -5.66 -18.35
N ALA A 200 2.17 -6.93 -18.64
CA ALA A 200 1.20 -7.89 -19.13
C ALA A 200 0.65 -8.76 -17.99
N ARG A 201 -0.61 -9.18 -18.13
CA ARG A 201 -1.23 -10.21 -17.29
C ARG A 201 -1.49 -11.45 -18.13
N HIS A 202 -0.91 -12.57 -17.71
CA HIS A 202 -1.07 -13.84 -18.38
C HIS A 202 -2.05 -14.71 -17.60
N VAL A 203 -3.08 -15.19 -18.28
CA VAL A 203 -4.05 -16.12 -17.73
C VAL A 203 -3.41 -17.51 -17.63
N ARG A 204 -3.52 -18.12 -16.45
CA ARG A 204 -3.15 -19.51 -16.19
C ARG A 204 -4.38 -20.28 -15.74
N ILE A 205 -4.60 -21.44 -16.36
CA ILE A 205 -5.65 -22.37 -15.99
C ILE A 205 -5.03 -23.48 -15.15
N GLY A 206 -5.62 -23.73 -13.98
CA GLY A 206 -5.21 -24.78 -13.08
C GLY A 206 -6.23 -25.90 -12.99
N THR A 207 -5.79 -27.06 -12.53
CA THR A 207 -6.68 -28.18 -12.19
C THR A 207 -6.50 -28.53 -10.74
N GLU A 208 -7.52 -28.28 -9.93
CA GLU A 208 -7.55 -28.74 -8.55
C GLU A 208 -8.31 -30.07 -8.49
N ALA A 209 -7.68 -31.07 -7.88
CA ALA A 209 -8.25 -32.39 -7.69
C ALA A 209 -7.97 -32.89 -6.28
N PHE A 210 -8.82 -33.78 -5.78
CA PHE A 210 -8.69 -34.30 -4.42
C PHE A 210 -7.31 -34.95 -4.20
N ALA A 211 -6.63 -34.53 -3.13
CA ALA A 211 -5.29 -35.01 -2.73
C ALA A 211 -4.18 -34.85 -3.79
N ARG A 212 -4.31 -33.87 -4.70
CA ARG A 212 -3.28 -33.50 -5.66
C ARG A 212 -2.98 -32.00 -5.57
N PRO A 213 -1.71 -31.58 -5.73
CA PRO A 213 -1.41 -30.16 -5.89
C PRO A 213 -2.03 -29.63 -7.18
N ILE A 214 -2.34 -28.33 -7.21
CA ILE A 214 -2.87 -27.68 -8.40
C ILE A 214 -1.78 -27.62 -9.47
N GLU A 215 -2.00 -28.27 -10.60
CA GLU A 215 -1.18 -28.16 -11.80
C GLU A 215 -1.66 -26.96 -12.61
N TRP A 216 -0.74 -26.08 -13.05
CA TRP A 216 -1.04 -24.83 -13.75
C TRP A 216 -0.49 -24.85 -15.17
N PHE A 217 -1.32 -24.47 -16.13
CA PHE A 217 -1.06 -24.45 -17.56
C PHE A 217 -1.36 -23.06 -18.13
N ALA A 218 -0.68 -22.69 -19.21
CA ALA A 218 -1.09 -21.55 -20.02
C ALA A 218 -2.37 -21.89 -20.81
N LEU A 219 -3.10 -20.86 -21.25
CA LEU A 219 -4.39 -21.04 -21.90
C LEU A 219 -4.26 -21.73 -23.28
N ASP A 220 -3.15 -21.52 -23.98
CA ASP A 220 -2.79 -22.19 -25.24
C ASP A 220 -2.51 -23.69 -25.08
N GLU A 221 -2.05 -24.12 -23.90
CA GLU A 221 -1.90 -25.53 -23.52
C GLU A 221 -3.24 -26.21 -23.17
N CYS A 222 -4.36 -25.46 -23.15
CA CYS A 222 -5.69 -25.99 -22.87
C CYS A 222 -6.46 -26.24 -24.16
N GLU A 223 -7.30 -27.28 -24.14
CA GLU A 223 -8.14 -27.67 -25.26
C GLU A 223 -9.62 -27.45 -24.95
N LEU A 224 -10.42 -27.24 -25.99
CA LEU A 224 -11.88 -27.21 -25.89
C LEU A 224 -12.41 -28.57 -26.35
N THR A 225 -13.04 -29.30 -25.42
CA THR A 225 -13.61 -30.62 -25.67
C THR A 225 -15.13 -30.55 -25.61
N GLU A 226 -15.83 -31.65 -25.96
CA GLU A 226 -17.29 -31.76 -25.78
C GLU A 226 -17.74 -31.56 -24.32
N ARG A 227 -16.84 -31.75 -23.36
CA ARG A 227 -17.09 -31.53 -21.92
C ARG A 227 -16.75 -30.11 -21.47
N GLY A 228 -16.35 -29.24 -22.39
CA GLY A 228 -15.86 -27.89 -22.11
C GLY A 228 -14.34 -27.82 -22.06
N LEU A 229 -13.82 -26.87 -21.27
CA LEU A 229 -12.40 -26.62 -21.10
C LEU A 229 -11.69 -27.87 -20.56
N SER A 230 -10.61 -28.30 -21.20
CA SER A 230 -9.76 -29.41 -20.75
C SER A 230 -8.32 -28.93 -20.60
N THR A 231 -7.69 -29.33 -19.49
CA THR A 231 -6.25 -29.13 -19.29
C THR A 231 -5.53 -30.48 -19.43
N PRO A 232 -4.20 -30.48 -19.63
CA PRO A 232 -3.42 -31.73 -19.64
C PRO A 232 -3.56 -32.55 -18.34
N ALA A 233 -3.84 -31.91 -17.20
CA ALA A 233 -4.12 -32.60 -15.95
C ALA A 233 -5.53 -33.23 -15.93
N VAL A 234 -6.53 -32.54 -16.48
CA VAL A 234 -7.88 -33.09 -16.65
C VAL A 234 -7.84 -34.31 -17.56
N GLU A 235 -7.11 -34.27 -18.67
CA GLU A 235 -6.93 -35.41 -19.56
C GLU A 235 -6.33 -36.61 -18.83
N LYS A 236 -5.28 -36.42 -18.03
CA LYS A 236 -4.71 -37.51 -17.22
C LYS A 236 -5.71 -38.07 -16.21
N ILE A 237 -6.52 -37.22 -15.59
CA ILE A 237 -7.56 -37.65 -14.63
C ILE A 237 -8.66 -38.43 -15.35
N VAL A 238 -9.14 -37.92 -16.48
CA VAL A 238 -10.17 -38.57 -17.30
C VAL A 238 -9.62 -39.86 -17.89
N GLN A 239 -8.40 -39.89 -18.42
CA GLN A 239 -7.74 -41.07 -18.96
C GLN A 239 -7.48 -42.11 -17.87
N ALA A 240 -7.03 -41.74 -16.69
CA ALA A 240 -6.86 -42.69 -15.58
C ALA A 240 -8.18 -43.37 -15.15
N ARG A 241 -9.32 -42.72 -15.42
CA ARG A 241 -10.66 -43.22 -15.07
C ARG A 241 -11.41 -43.85 -16.23
N SER A 242 -11.09 -43.46 -17.46
CA SER A 242 -11.69 -43.95 -18.71
C SER A 242 -10.84 -45.03 -19.36
N ALA A 243 -9.56 -45.13 -19.00
CA ALA A 243 -8.73 -46.26 -19.33
C ALA A 243 -9.51 -47.51 -18.93
N PRO A 244 -9.72 -48.46 -19.86
CA PRO A 244 -10.19 -49.77 -19.50
C PRO A 244 -9.29 -50.22 -18.36
N CYS A 245 -9.89 -50.51 -17.20
CA CYS A 245 -9.18 -51.19 -16.13
C CYS A 245 -8.39 -52.31 -16.82
N PRO A 246 -7.05 -52.40 -16.70
CA PRO A 246 -6.29 -53.45 -17.38
C PRO A 246 -7.03 -54.74 -17.08
N SER A 247 -7.50 -55.39 -18.16
CA SER A 247 -8.58 -56.36 -18.10
C SER A 247 -8.22 -57.48 -17.14
N LEU A 248 -8.63 -57.35 -15.88
CA LEU A 248 -8.86 -58.48 -15.02
C LEU A 248 -10.20 -59.07 -15.46
N TRP A 249 -10.07 -59.85 -16.53
CA TRP A 249 -10.95 -60.91 -16.96
C TRP A 249 -12.30 -60.53 -17.59
N SER A 250 -12.55 -61.23 -18.69
CA SER A 250 -13.80 -61.29 -19.44
C SER A 250 -15.03 -61.46 -18.54
N PRO A 251 -16.16 -60.82 -18.85
CA PRO A 251 -17.42 -61.04 -18.14
C PRO A 251 -17.99 -62.39 -18.56
N GLY A 252 -17.71 -63.41 -17.76
CA GLY A 252 -18.18 -64.76 -18.05
C GLY A 252 -17.84 -65.77 -16.99
N LYS A 253 -17.83 -65.38 -15.71
CA LYS A 253 -17.98 -66.26 -14.54
C LYS A 253 -18.12 -65.37 -13.30
N THR A 254 -19.20 -65.61 -12.56
CA THR A 254 -19.46 -65.18 -11.17
C THR A 254 -18.26 -64.55 -10.46
N ARG A 255 -18.36 -63.25 -10.16
CA ARG A 255 -17.38 -62.47 -9.38
C ARG A 255 -17.15 -63.18 -8.04
N LYS A 256 -16.08 -63.97 -7.94
CA LYS A 256 -15.62 -64.51 -6.66
C LYS A 256 -15.24 -63.33 -5.78
N VAL A 257 -15.82 -63.27 -4.59
CA VAL A 257 -15.45 -62.36 -3.51
C VAL A 257 -13.92 -62.40 -3.37
N PRO A 258 -13.21 -61.24 -3.29
CA PRO A 258 -11.78 -61.23 -3.08
C PRO A 258 -11.43 -62.07 -1.86
N GLU A 259 -10.42 -62.93 -2.00
CA GLU A 259 -9.96 -63.79 -0.91
C GLU A 259 -9.65 -62.92 0.34
N PRO A 260 -10.11 -63.30 1.55
CA PRO A 260 -9.97 -62.51 2.78
C PRO A 260 -8.54 -61.97 3.01
N THR A 261 -7.54 -62.75 2.65
CA THR A 261 -6.11 -62.41 2.72
C THR A 261 -5.73 -61.17 1.89
N ALA A 262 -6.24 -61.06 0.65
CA ALA A 262 -5.95 -59.93 -0.22
C ALA A 262 -6.58 -58.62 0.28
N ARG A 263 -7.77 -58.72 0.89
CA ARG A 263 -8.44 -57.59 1.54
C ARG A 263 -7.67 -57.12 2.78
N GLY A 264 -7.17 -58.04 3.60
CA GLY A 264 -6.32 -57.71 4.74
C GLY A 264 -5.04 -56.98 4.34
N GLN A 265 -4.36 -57.41 3.27
CA GLN A 265 -3.14 -56.73 2.80
C GLN A 265 -3.40 -55.30 2.31
N ALA A 266 -4.54 -55.06 1.67
CA ALA A 266 -4.93 -53.71 1.25
C ALA A 266 -5.21 -52.79 2.46
N LEU A 267 -5.83 -53.33 3.52
CA LEU A 267 -6.09 -52.60 4.75
C LEU A 267 -4.80 -52.25 5.50
N LEU A 268 -3.82 -53.16 5.58
CA LEU A 268 -2.50 -52.86 6.15
C LEU A 268 -1.81 -51.70 5.44
N ARG A 269 -1.85 -51.66 4.09
CA ARG A 269 -1.30 -50.54 3.30
C ARG A 269 -2.04 -49.23 3.57
N ARG A 270 -3.37 -49.25 3.66
CA ARG A 270 -4.18 -48.07 4.04
C ARG A 270 -3.86 -47.59 5.45
N LEU A 271 -3.63 -48.50 6.41
CA LEU A 271 -3.29 -48.16 7.79
C LEU A 271 -1.93 -47.46 7.88
N VAL A 272 -0.91 -47.99 7.19
CA VAL A 272 0.42 -47.36 7.09
C VAL A 272 0.32 -45.98 6.44
N TYR A 273 -0.46 -45.84 5.36
CA TYR A 273 -0.69 -44.56 4.72
C TYR A 273 -1.39 -43.57 5.65
N ALA A 274 -2.45 -43.98 6.34
CA ALA A 274 -3.21 -43.15 7.27
C ALA A 274 -2.33 -42.60 8.42
N ARG A 275 -1.44 -43.43 8.96
CA ARG A 275 -0.45 -43.01 9.97
C ARG A 275 0.58 -42.04 9.40
N ARG A 276 1.04 -42.24 8.17
CA ARG A 276 2.01 -41.35 7.50
C ARG A 276 1.46 -39.93 7.29
N ILE A 277 0.17 -39.81 7.00
CA ILE A 277 -0.51 -38.50 6.85
C ILE A 277 -1.13 -38.00 8.15
N GLU A 278 -0.82 -38.64 9.29
CA GLU A 278 -1.31 -38.30 10.63
C GLU A 278 -2.85 -38.18 10.75
N SER A 279 -3.59 -38.97 9.97
CA SER A 279 -5.05 -38.90 9.94
C SER A 279 -5.69 -39.81 10.99
N VAL A 280 -6.00 -39.25 12.16
CA VAL A 280 -6.68 -39.96 13.27
C VAL A 280 -8.01 -40.62 12.84
N PRO A 281 -8.93 -39.93 12.13
CA PRO A 281 -10.20 -40.55 11.72
C PRO A 281 -10.02 -41.73 10.77
N LEU A 282 -9.07 -41.62 9.83
CA LEU A 282 -8.80 -42.69 8.87
C LEU A 282 -8.14 -43.90 9.54
N VAL A 283 -7.25 -43.67 10.52
CA VAL A 283 -6.67 -44.76 11.32
C VAL A 283 -7.75 -45.50 12.10
N LYS A 284 -8.67 -44.79 12.78
CA LYS A 284 -9.80 -45.41 13.49
C LYS A 284 -10.70 -46.22 12.54
N GLN A 285 -11.02 -45.67 11.37
CA GLN A 285 -11.81 -46.36 10.35
C GLN A 285 -11.13 -47.65 9.88
N VAL A 286 -9.84 -47.59 9.52
CA VAL A 286 -9.13 -48.75 8.98
C VAL A 286 -8.91 -49.83 10.05
N CYS A 287 -8.72 -49.45 11.32
CA CYS A 287 -8.69 -50.42 12.42
C CYS A 287 -10.02 -51.18 12.54
N GLY A 288 -11.15 -50.49 12.49
CA GLY A 288 -12.47 -51.14 12.48
C GLY A 288 -12.66 -52.06 11.27
N GLU A 289 -12.27 -51.60 10.07
CA GLU A 289 -12.32 -52.43 8.85
C GLU A 289 -11.44 -53.71 8.94
N ILE A 290 -10.36 -53.67 9.73
CA ILE A 290 -9.49 -54.84 9.99
C ILE A 290 -10.13 -55.78 11.02
N GLU A 291 -10.72 -55.24 12.09
CA GLU A 291 -11.42 -56.02 13.12
C GLU A 291 -12.64 -56.76 12.55
N ASP A 292 -13.36 -56.14 11.62
CA ASP A 292 -14.52 -56.72 10.93
C ASP A 292 -14.13 -57.77 9.86
N LEU A 293 -12.84 -57.95 9.59
CA LEU A 293 -12.36 -58.86 8.53
C LEU A 293 -12.44 -60.33 8.98
N ALA A 294 -13.51 -61.01 8.54
CA ALA A 294 -13.69 -62.45 8.73
C ALA A 294 -12.99 -63.30 7.64
N GLY A 295 -12.68 -64.56 7.96
CA GLY A 295 -12.14 -65.55 7.00
C GLY A 295 -10.62 -65.53 6.81
N VAL A 296 -9.89 -64.84 7.70
CA VAL A 296 -8.42 -64.86 7.76
C VAL A 296 -8.00 -65.63 9.02
N GLU A 297 -7.16 -66.65 8.88
CA GLU A 297 -6.67 -67.49 9.98
C GLU A 297 -5.14 -67.63 9.92
N GLY A 298 -4.54 -68.04 11.04
CA GLY A 298 -3.09 -68.26 11.16
C GLY A 298 -2.28 -66.95 11.29
N GLU A 299 -1.01 -67.01 10.87
CA GLU A 299 0.00 -65.94 11.03
C GLU A 299 -0.47 -64.57 10.47
N PHE A 300 -1.27 -64.58 9.42
CA PHE A 300 -1.75 -63.33 8.81
C PHE A 300 -2.78 -62.60 9.68
N ARG A 301 -3.60 -63.32 10.47
CA ARG A 301 -4.49 -62.70 11.47
C ARG A 301 -3.68 -62.06 12.59
N GLU A 302 -2.65 -62.74 13.09
CA GLU A 302 -1.76 -62.18 14.12
C GLU A 302 -1.07 -60.89 13.65
N GLN A 303 -0.67 -60.83 12.38
CA GLN A 303 -0.10 -59.63 11.77
C GLN A 303 -1.09 -58.46 11.72
N LEU A 304 -2.35 -58.73 11.37
CA LEU A 304 -3.43 -57.73 11.35
C LEU A 304 -3.70 -57.19 12.75
N GLU A 305 -3.82 -58.08 13.74
CA GLU A 305 -4.04 -57.69 15.14
C GLU A 305 -2.87 -56.90 15.72
N ALA A 306 -1.62 -57.27 15.39
CA ALA A 306 -0.44 -56.51 15.80
C ALA A 306 -0.44 -55.10 15.20
N ALA A 307 -0.85 -54.95 13.93
CA ALA A 307 -0.96 -53.66 13.28
C ALA A 307 -2.04 -52.76 13.93
N VAL A 308 -3.19 -53.34 14.29
CA VAL A 308 -4.25 -52.64 15.04
C VAL A 308 -3.76 -52.21 16.43
N ARG A 309 -3.06 -53.09 17.17
CA ARG A 309 -2.44 -52.73 18.47
C ARG A 309 -1.47 -51.56 18.34
N HIS A 310 -0.59 -51.57 17.35
CA HIS A 310 0.35 -50.46 17.11
C HIS A 310 -0.36 -49.17 16.71
N ALA A 311 -1.45 -49.25 15.93
CA ALA A 311 -2.28 -48.10 15.61
C ALA A 311 -3.00 -47.55 16.86
N GLY A 312 -3.45 -48.43 17.76
CA GLY A 312 -4.04 -48.05 19.06
C GLY A 312 -3.08 -47.25 19.94
N ILE A 313 -1.83 -47.70 20.07
CA ILE A 313 -0.79 -46.95 20.80
C ILE A 313 -0.59 -45.56 20.18
N TRP A 314 -0.48 -45.49 18.86
CA TRP A 314 -0.32 -44.22 18.14
C TRP A 314 -1.51 -43.27 18.35
N LEU A 315 -2.75 -43.79 18.39
CA LEU A 315 -3.94 -42.98 18.68
C LEU A 315 -3.90 -42.37 20.08
N VAL A 316 -3.44 -43.11 21.08
CA VAL A 316 -3.27 -42.60 22.46
C VAL A 316 -2.23 -41.48 22.50
N GLU A 317 -1.11 -41.62 21.78
CA GLU A 317 -0.09 -40.57 21.67
C GLU A 317 -0.65 -39.31 21.00
N GLN A 318 -1.43 -39.46 19.93
CA GLN A 318 -2.08 -38.33 19.25
C GLN A 318 -3.07 -37.59 20.15
N ASP A 319 -3.85 -38.31 20.97
CA ASP A 319 -4.77 -37.71 21.92
C ASP A 319 -4.03 -36.88 22.99
N VAL A 320 -2.85 -37.31 23.43
CA VAL A 320 -2.00 -36.54 24.36
C VAL A 320 -1.50 -35.25 23.72
N GLU A 321 -1.02 -35.31 22.48
CA GLU A 321 -0.55 -34.12 21.76
C GLU A 321 -1.70 -33.14 21.45
N ARG A 322 -2.89 -33.66 21.13
CA ARG A 322 -4.11 -32.87 20.97
C ARG A 322 -4.48 -32.13 22.25
N ARG A 323 -4.50 -32.80 23.40
CA ARG A 323 -4.77 -32.14 24.70
C ARG A 323 -3.77 -31.03 24.99
N LYS A 324 -2.47 -31.29 24.83
CA LYS A 324 -1.42 -30.26 25.00
C LYS A 324 -1.63 -29.06 24.08
N LEU A 325 -2.08 -29.29 22.85
CA LEU A 325 -2.34 -28.22 21.89
C LEU A 325 -3.48 -27.30 22.36
N PHE A 326 -4.59 -27.87 22.83
CA PHE A 326 -5.71 -27.10 23.36
C PHE A 326 -5.38 -26.38 24.69
N ASP A 327 -4.61 -27.02 25.57
CA ASP A 327 -4.12 -26.37 26.80
C ASP A 327 -3.20 -25.17 26.48
N ASN A 328 -2.34 -25.31 25.48
CA ASN A 328 -1.50 -24.22 24.99
C ASN A 328 -2.33 -23.07 24.42
N LEU A 329 -3.39 -23.38 23.66
CA LEU A 329 -4.30 -22.37 23.12
C LEU A 329 -5.02 -21.62 24.24
N LYS A 330 -5.60 -22.35 25.20
CA LYS A 330 -6.29 -21.79 26.37
C LYS A 330 -5.38 -20.84 27.15
N ARG A 331 -4.13 -21.26 27.40
CA ARG A 331 -3.12 -20.42 28.08
C ARG A 331 -2.74 -19.20 27.24
N ALA A 332 -2.57 -19.33 25.93
CA ALA A 332 -2.22 -18.20 25.07
C ALA A 332 -3.32 -17.12 25.03
N VAL A 333 -4.60 -17.53 25.09
CA VAL A 333 -5.75 -16.62 25.21
C VAL A 333 -5.76 -15.95 26.57
N ALA A 334 -5.54 -16.69 27.65
CA ALA A 334 -5.48 -16.13 29.01
C ALA A 334 -4.32 -15.13 29.18
N GLU A 335 -3.17 -15.40 28.55
CA GLU A 335 -2.00 -14.52 28.51
C GLU A 335 -2.16 -13.33 27.54
N GLN A 336 -3.27 -13.24 26.79
CA GLN A 336 -3.53 -12.21 25.78
C GLN A 336 -2.37 -12.01 24.79
N ARG A 337 -1.83 -13.12 24.27
CA ARG A 337 -0.71 -13.11 23.30
C ARG A 337 -1.22 -13.38 21.88
N PRO A 338 -1.65 -12.37 21.11
CA PRO A 338 -2.39 -12.57 19.85
C PRO A 338 -1.58 -13.37 18.82
N GLY A 339 -0.29 -13.11 18.67
CA GLY A 339 0.58 -13.87 17.76
C GLY A 339 0.70 -15.37 18.13
N ARG A 340 0.61 -15.71 19.43
CA ARG A 340 0.65 -17.10 19.89
C ARG A 340 -0.71 -17.77 19.71
N VAL A 341 -1.80 -17.08 20.01
CA VAL A 341 -3.18 -17.57 19.79
C VAL A 341 -3.40 -17.89 18.32
N ARG A 342 -3.02 -16.99 17.40
CA ARG A 342 -3.18 -17.20 15.95
C ARG A 342 -2.47 -18.45 15.44
N ARG A 343 -1.21 -18.65 15.83
CA ARG A 343 -0.43 -19.85 15.44
C ARG A 343 -1.07 -21.13 15.96
N LEU A 344 -1.56 -21.11 17.19
CA LEU A 344 -2.19 -22.27 17.81
C LEU A 344 -3.57 -22.55 17.20
N LEU A 345 -4.36 -21.53 16.85
CA LEU A 345 -5.64 -21.69 16.14
C LEU A 345 -5.48 -22.39 14.79
N ILE A 346 -4.50 -21.99 13.98
CA ILE A 346 -4.21 -22.64 12.68
C ILE A 346 -3.91 -24.13 12.89
N ARG A 347 -3.09 -24.45 13.89
CA ARG A 347 -2.71 -25.82 14.21
C ARG A 347 -3.91 -26.64 14.75
N VAL A 348 -4.73 -26.06 15.63
CA VAL A 348 -5.96 -26.67 16.12
C VAL A 348 -6.95 -26.93 14.99
N ASN A 349 -7.06 -26.02 14.02
CA ASN A 349 -7.94 -26.20 12.88
C ASN A 349 -7.43 -27.33 11.96
N ALA A 350 -6.12 -27.41 11.72
CA ALA A 350 -5.53 -28.49 10.93
C ALA A 350 -5.69 -29.88 11.57
N THR A 351 -5.59 -29.96 12.90
CA THR A 351 -5.64 -31.25 13.63
C THR A 351 -7.06 -31.71 13.98
N ALA A 352 -7.98 -30.79 14.26
CA ALA A 352 -9.24 -31.12 14.92
C ALA A 352 -10.49 -30.48 14.28
N ALA A 353 -10.45 -29.97 13.04
CA ALA A 353 -11.58 -29.23 12.46
C ALA A 353 -12.93 -29.99 12.47
N GLY A 354 -12.91 -31.30 12.28
CA GLY A 354 -14.13 -32.11 12.07
C GLY A 354 -14.57 -32.97 13.25
N ASP A 355 -13.81 -33.02 14.35
CA ASP A 355 -14.04 -33.96 15.45
C ASP A 355 -13.77 -33.36 16.85
N ARG A 356 -13.95 -32.03 17.01
CA ARG A 356 -13.79 -31.37 18.33
C ARG A 356 -14.82 -31.87 19.31
N THR A 357 -14.39 -32.12 20.54
CA THR A 357 -15.29 -32.25 21.68
C THR A 357 -15.88 -30.89 22.06
N ASP A 358 -16.99 -30.88 22.79
CA ASP A 358 -17.62 -29.61 23.23
C ASP A 358 -16.67 -28.73 24.06
N VAL A 359 -15.81 -29.36 24.85
CA VAL A 359 -14.78 -28.67 25.66
C VAL A 359 -13.75 -28.00 24.76
N GLU A 360 -13.30 -28.69 23.71
CA GLU A 360 -12.35 -28.17 22.72
C GLU A 360 -12.96 -27.04 21.88
N SER A 361 -14.22 -27.21 21.46
CA SER A 361 -15.00 -26.18 20.78
C SER A 361 -15.13 -24.93 21.64
N ALA A 362 -15.42 -25.06 22.94
CA ALA A 362 -15.49 -23.91 23.84
C ALA A 362 -14.15 -23.15 23.98
N VAL A 363 -13.01 -23.86 23.95
CA VAL A 363 -11.68 -23.23 23.95
C VAL A 363 -11.41 -22.52 22.63
N TYR A 364 -11.78 -23.13 21.50
CA TYR A 364 -11.66 -22.54 20.18
C TYR A 364 -12.50 -21.26 20.05
N GLU A 365 -13.78 -21.31 20.43
CA GLU A 365 -14.69 -20.16 20.40
C GLU A 365 -14.18 -19.00 21.26
N ARG A 366 -13.60 -19.29 22.44
CA ARG A 366 -13.01 -18.27 23.30
C ARG A 366 -11.80 -17.60 22.64
N ALA A 367 -11.01 -18.34 21.87
CA ALA A 367 -9.88 -17.81 21.12
C ALA A 367 -10.33 -16.96 19.91
N VAL A 368 -11.44 -17.32 19.25
CA VAL A 368 -12.04 -16.52 18.17
C VAL A 368 -12.60 -15.21 18.72
N LYS A 369 -13.41 -15.27 19.79
CA LYS A 369 -13.95 -14.06 20.46
C LYS A 369 -12.88 -13.09 20.92
N TYR A 370 -11.71 -13.59 21.32
CA TYR A 370 -10.58 -12.75 21.66
C TYR A 370 -10.11 -11.89 20.47
N PHE A 371 -10.09 -12.43 19.24
CA PHE A 371 -9.76 -11.64 18.05
C PHE A 371 -10.85 -10.65 17.68
N GLU A 372 -12.13 -11.04 17.76
CA GLU A 372 -13.25 -10.12 17.54
C GLU A 372 -13.16 -8.89 18.45
N SER A 373 -12.84 -9.10 19.74
CA SER A 373 -12.65 -8.01 20.69
C SER A 373 -11.46 -7.09 20.37
N LEU A 374 -10.39 -7.63 19.78
CA LEU A 374 -9.23 -6.84 19.34
C LEU A 374 -9.56 -6.01 18.10
N ASP A 375 -10.33 -6.58 17.17
CA ASP A 375 -10.76 -5.89 15.95
C ASP A 375 -11.72 -4.75 16.27
N ASP A 376 -12.61 -4.93 17.25
CA ASP A 376 -13.52 -3.88 17.74
C ASP A 376 -12.74 -2.74 18.43
N LEU A 377 -11.79 -3.05 19.32
CA LEU A 377 -10.93 -2.04 19.95
C LEU A 377 -10.10 -1.25 18.93
N THR A 378 -9.60 -1.94 17.90
CA THR A 378 -8.83 -1.30 16.82
C THR A 378 -9.74 -0.39 15.98
N ARG A 379 -10.97 -0.82 15.69
CA ARG A 379 -11.97 -0.03 14.97
C ARG A 379 -12.35 1.23 15.74
N ASP A 380 -12.63 1.11 17.04
CA ASP A 380 -13.00 2.24 17.90
C ASP A 380 -11.85 3.27 17.98
N ALA A 381 -10.60 2.82 18.10
CA ALA A 381 -9.44 3.70 18.11
C ALA A 381 -9.27 4.47 16.79
N VAL A 382 -9.52 3.79 15.66
CA VAL A 382 -9.41 4.37 14.32
C VAL A 382 -10.55 5.33 14.04
N GLU A 383 -11.77 5.03 14.51
CA GLU A 383 -12.91 5.93 14.41
C GLU A 383 -12.69 7.20 15.25
N ALA A 384 -12.17 7.06 16.48
CA ALA A 384 -11.80 8.19 17.31
C ALA A 384 -10.69 9.05 16.67
N GLU A 385 -9.64 8.44 16.09
CA GLU A 385 -8.61 9.18 15.35
C GLU A 385 -9.20 9.89 14.13
N ALA A 386 -10.07 9.22 13.36
CA ALA A 386 -10.75 9.82 12.21
C ALA A 386 -11.66 10.99 12.62
N ASP A 387 -12.33 10.91 13.77
CA ASP A 387 -13.11 12.02 14.31
C ASP A 387 -12.25 13.22 14.68
N THR A 388 -11.12 13.00 15.36
CA THR A 388 -10.17 14.09 15.66
C THR A 388 -9.62 14.73 14.38
N GLU A 389 -9.34 13.94 13.33
CA GLU A 389 -8.91 14.48 12.04
C GLU A 389 -10.04 15.25 11.33
N ARG A 390 -11.29 14.76 11.38
CA ARG A 390 -12.47 15.46 10.86
C ARG A 390 -12.66 16.81 11.55
N GLU A 391 -12.54 16.86 12.87
CA GLU A 391 -12.62 18.08 13.66
C GLU A 391 -11.51 19.06 13.31
N ALA A 392 -10.26 18.59 13.21
CA ALA A 392 -9.11 19.41 12.82
C ALA A 392 -9.26 19.97 11.39
N ARG A 393 -9.80 19.19 10.44
CA ARG A 393 -10.11 19.65 9.07
C ARG A 393 -11.22 20.72 9.06
N ARG A 394 -12.29 20.53 9.85
CA ARG A 394 -13.36 21.53 10.04
C ARG A 394 -12.78 22.81 10.65
N ALA A 395 -11.88 22.69 11.63
CA ALA A 395 -11.20 23.81 12.25
C ALA A 395 -10.31 24.56 11.24
N ALA A 396 -9.53 23.85 10.41
CA ALA A 396 -8.74 24.46 9.35
C ALA A 396 -9.60 25.19 8.30
N ALA A 397 -10.77 24.64 7.97
CA ALA A 397 -11.75 25.32 7.11
C ALA A 397 -12.29 26.60 7.76
N ARG A 398 -12.64 26.56 9.06
CA ARG A 398 -13.03 27.76 9.82
C ARG A 398 -11.92 28.82 9.84
N VAL A 399 -10.66 28.41 9.99
CA VAL A 399 -9.51 29.33 9.90
C VAL A 399 -9.43 30.00 8.54
N ARG A 400 -9.57 29.25 7.44
CA ARG A 400 -9.57 29.82 6.09
C ARG A 400 -10.71 30.81 5.88
N SER A 401 -11.92 30.47 6.33
CA SER A 401 -13.08 31.36 6.27
C SER A 401 -12.86 32.62 7.11
N ALA A 402 -12.36 32.50 8.33
CA ALA A 402 -12.04 33.64 9.18
C ALA A 402 -10.93 34.52 8.57
N LEU A 403 -9.86 33.94 8.03
CA LEU A 403 -8.80 34.67 7.33
C LEU A 403 -9.30 35.38 6.06
N ASN A 404 -10.32 34.84 5.38
CA ASN A 404 -10.95 35.48 4.23
C ASN A 404 -11.83 36.65 4.67
N ARG A 405 -12.64 36.48 5.71
CA ARG A 405 -13.41 37.59 6.32
C ARG A 405 -12.50 38.73 6.75
N LEU A 406 -11.37 38.39 7.38
CA LEU A 406 -10.36 39.34 7.85
C LEU A 406 -9.54 40.00 6.72
N ARG A 407 -9.59 39.50 5.47
CA ARG A 407 -8.81 40.09 4.35
C ARG A 407 -9.26 41.52 4.02
N GLY A 408 -10.52 41.86 4.28
CA GLY A 408 -11.08 43.19 4.09
C GLY A 408 -11.12 44.03 5.37
N CYS A 409 -10.71 43.47 6.51
CA CYS A 409 -10.70 44.18 7.79
C CYS A 409 -9.38 44.91 8.00
N ASP A 410 -9.45 46.18 8.39
CA ASP A 410 -8.32 46.95 8.86
C ASP A 410 -8.31 47.01 10.40
N ALA A 411 -7.36 47.76 10.98
CA ALA A 411 -7.24 47.93 12.41
C ALA A 411 -8.45 48.66 13.06
N TYR A 412 -9.46 49.05 12.27
CA TYR A 412 -10.56 49.94 12.65
C TYR A 412 -11.95 49.32 12.39
N THR A 413 -12.01 48.05 11.99
CA THR A 413 -13.28 47.31 11.79
C THR A 413 -13.94 46.96 13.14
N SER A 414 -15.15 47.45 13.40
CA SER A 414 -15.93 47.11 14.59
C SER A 414 -16.23 45.60 14.64
N GLY A 415 -16.00 44.94 15.79
CA GLY A 415 -16.22 43.48 15.93
C GLY A 415 -15.02 42.61 15.55
N LEU A 416 -13.83 43.20 15.37
CA LEU A 416 -12.61 42.48 15.01
C LEU A 416 -12.13 41.50 16.10
N ARG A 417 -12.25 41.87 17.38
CA ARG A 417 -11.75 41.06 18.51
C ARG A 417 -12.42 39.67 18.57
N PRO A 418 -13.76 39.54 18.54
CA PRO A 418 -14.43 38.23 18.47
C PRO A 418 -14.03 37.38 17.26
N LEU A 419 -13.84 37.99 16.09
CA LEU A 419 -13.42 37.29 14.86
C LEU A 419 -11.99 36.75 14.94
N VAL A 420 -11.09 37.50 15.59
CA VAL A 420 -9.70 37.05 15.80
C VAL A 420 -9.62 36.01 16.92
N GLU A 421 -10.46 36.09 17.96
CA GLU A 421 -10.57 35.03 18.98
C GLU A 421 -11.10 33.71 18.38
N GLU A 422 -12.12 33.77 17.52
CA GLU A 422 -12.62 32.61 16.77
C GLU A 422 -11.52 32.02 15.86
N LEU A 423 -10.73 32.88 15.20
CA LEU A 423 -9.59 32.48 14.38
C LEU A 423 -8.53 31.75 15.21
N LEU A 424 -8.15 32.28 16.37
CA LEU A 424 -7.12 31.70 17.23
C LEU A 424 -7.56 30.37 17.83
N ARG A 425 -8.82 30.26 18.29
CA ARG A 425 -9.40 29.01 18.79
C ARG A 425 -9.43 27.94 17.70
N SER A 426 -9.90 28.31 16.50
CA SER A 426 -9.93 27.39 15.36
C SER A 426 -8.53 27.01 14.87
N ALA A 427 -7.54 27.90 14.98
CA ALA A 427 -6.16 27.61 14.63
C ALA A 427 -5.49 26.65 15.61
N ALA A 428 -5.79 26.75 16.91
CA ALA A 428 -5.32 25.82 17.91
C ALA A 428 -5.85 24.39 17.65
N SER A 429 -7.14 24.26 17.33
CA SER A 429 -7.75 22.96 17.00
C SER A 429 -7.32 22.40 15.63
N ALA A 430 -6.83 23.25 14.70
CA ALA A 430 -6.38 22.81 13.38
C ALA A 430 -4.95 22.24 13.38
N GLY A 431 -4.11 22.64 14.35
CA GLY A 431 -2.75 22.13 14.51
C GLY A 431 -1.91 22.21 13.23
N GLU A 432 -1.31 21.08 12.86
CA GLU A 432 -0.42 20.94 11.69
C GLU A 432 -1.13 21.02 10.32
N LEU A 433 -2.47 20.99 10.29
CA LEU A 433 -3.23 21.07 9.04
C LEU A 433 -3.27 22.49 8.44
N LEU A 434 -2.72 23.48 9.14
CA LEU A 434 -2.56 24.83 8.63
C LEU A 434 -1.35 24.92 7.69
N LYS A 435 -1.56 25.45 6.48
CA LYS A 435 -0.44 25.70 5.56
C LYS A 435 0.50 26.75 6.16
N GLY A 436 1.79 26.67 5.85
CA GLY A 436 2.80 27.62 6.37
C GLY A 436 2.51 29.10 6.07
N GLY A 437 1.73 29.41 5.03
CA GLY A 437 1.23 30.78 4.76
C GLY A 437 0.03 31.18 5.62
N GLU A 438 -0.85 30.23 5.97
CA GLU A 438 -2.02 30.44 6.83
C GLU A 438 -1.57 30.65 8.28
N ALA A 439 -0.65 29.82 8.78
CA ALA A 439 -0.07 29.97 10.12
C ALA A 439 0.60 31.34 10.32
N ARG A 440 1.37 31.83 9.34
CA ARG A 440 1.96 33.18 9.38
C ARG A 440 0.90 34.27 9.44
N ARG A 441 -0.21 34.14 8.69
CA ARG A 441 -1.31 35.12 8.71
C ARG A 441 -2.05 35.12 10.05
N VAL A 442 -2.28 33.94 10.64
CA VAL A 442 -2.85 33.82 12.00
C VAL A 442 -1.96 34.54 13.01
N GLU A 443 -0.64 34.36 12.93
CA GLU A 443 0.33 35.02 13.82
C GLU A 443 0.34 36.55 13.64
N VAL A 444 0.20 37.04 12.41
CA VAL A 444 0.05 38.50 12.15
C VAL A 444 -1.20 39.05 12.83
N TRP A 445 -2.33 38.35 12.76
CA TRP A 445 -3.57 38.77 13.43
C TRP A 445 -3.47 38.69 14.95
N ARG A 446 -2.79 37.67 15.49
CA ARG A 446 -2.46 37.55 16.92
C ARG A 446 -1.71 38.79 17.43
N LYS A 447 -0.67 39.21 16.71
CA LYS A 447 0.14 40.40 17.06
C LYS A 447 -0.66 41.70 16.92
N ARG A 448 -1.54 41.82 15.93
CA ARG A 448 -2.38 43.01 15.75
C ARG A 448 -3.35 43.24 16.90
N VAL A 449 -3.98 42.19 17.43
CA VAL A 449 -4.89 42.32 18.59
C VAL A 449 -4.12 42.61 19.87
N ALA A 450 -2.88 42.13 20.00
CA ALA A 450 -2.01 42.43 21.15
C ALA A 450 -1.57 43.91 21.22
N LEU A 451 -1.56 44.63 20.08
CA LEU A 451 -1.15 46.04 20.01
C LEU A 451 -2.26 47.05 20.37
N GLY A 452 -3.48 46.58 20.63
CA GLY A 452 -4.62 47.42 21.01
C GLY A 452 -5.14 48.35 19.89
N PRO A 453 -6.35 48.95 20.05
CA PRO A 453 -6.85 49.94 19.11
C PRO A 453 -6.05 51.23 19.29
N GLN A 454 -5.21 51.61 18.34
CA GLN A 454 -4.78 53.01 18.23
C GLN A 454 -6.03 53.81 17.82
N GLU A 455 -6.65 54.50 18.77
CA GLU A 455 -7.84 55.34 18.56
C GLU A 455 -7.66 56.26 17.35
N GLN A 456 -8.40 55.99 16.28
CA GLN A 456 -8.35 56.80 15.08
C GLN A 456 -9.10 58.10 15.31
N LEU A 457 -8.34 59.19 15.31
CA LEU A 457 -8.87 60.54 15.25
C LEU A 457 -9.47 60.79 13.85
N HIS A 458 -10.78 60.58 13.71
CA HIS A 458 -11.49 60.92 12.48
C HIS A 458 -11.48 62.45 12.26
N VAL A 459 -10.53 62.92 11.44
CA VAL A 459 -10.47 64.31 10.99
C VAL A 459 -10.70 64.33 9.48
N ALA A 460 -11.69 65.09 9.01
CA ALA A 460 -12.00 65.18 7.59
C ALA A 460 -10.80 65.72 6.79
N ARG A 461 -10.58 65.17 5.59
CA ARG A 461 -9.44 65.47 4.70
C ARG A 461 -9.08 66.95 4.63
N ARG A 462 -10.08 67.80 4.41
CA ARG A 462 -9.91 69.26 4.30
C ARG A 462 -9.13 69.89 5.45
N TYR A 463 -9.20 69.32 6.65
CA TYR A 463 -8.53 69.88 7.83
C TYR A 463 -7.10 69.37 7.98
N TRP A 464 -6.79 68.12 7.60
CA TRP A 464 -5.45 67.58 7.80
C TRP A 464 -4.49 67.83 6.66
N ILE A 465 -4.96 68.06 5.43
CA ILE A 465 -4.04 68.44 4.35
C ILE A 465 -3.39 69.81 4.59
N GLN A 466 -3.98 70.63 5.47
CA GLN A 466 -3.52 72.00 5.77
C GLN A 466 -2.20 72.06 6.55
N ARG A 467 -1.63 70.93 6.97
CA ARG A 467 -0.34 70.88 7.68
C ARG A 467 0.66 70.01 6.96
N SER A 468 1.96 70.19 7.14
CA SER A 468 2.93 69.20 6.71
C SER A 468 2.84 67.93 7.56
N CYS A 469 3.15 66.78 6.98
CA CYS A 469 3.19 65.51 7.70
C CYS A 469 4.58 65.28 8.30
N PRO A 470 4.74 65.19 9.63
CA PRO A 470 6.05 64.94 10.25
C PRO A 470 6.60 63.53 9.99
N ARG A 471 5.76 62.59 9.54
CA ARG A 471 6.16 61.19 9.31
C ARG A 471 6.61 60.88 7.89
N CYS A 472 6.05 61.55 6.88
CA CYS A 472 6.43 61.33 5.48
C CYS A 472 6.85 62.61 4.75
N ASN A 473 7.00 63.72 5.48
CA ASN A 473 7.33 65.04 4.95
C ASN A 473 6.42 65.52 3.83
N ALA A 474 5.20 64.96 3.71
CA ALA A 474 4.21 65.44 2.76
C ALA A 474 3.87 66.90 3.07
N GLU A 475 4.09 67.76 2.08
CA GLU A 475 3.85 69.20 2.20
C GLU A 475 2.36 69.52 2.41
N GLN A 476 2.10 70.76 2.83
CA GLN A 476 0.75 71.30 2.91
C GLN A 476 0.05 71.16 1.54
N GLY A 477 -1.21 70.72 1.55
CA GLY A 477 -1.99 70.44 0.35
C GLY A 477 -1.79 69.05 -0.26
N LYS A 478 -0.76 68.29 0.16
CA LYS A 478 -0.47 66.95 -0.37
C LYS A 478 -0.93 65.83 0.55
N ASP A 479 -1.37 64.72 -0.04
CA ASP A 479 -1.74 63.50 0.68
C ASP A 479 -0.51 62.83 1.29
N CYS A 480 -0.70 62.16 2.44
CA CYS A 480 0.37 61.37 3.03
C CYS A 480 0.68 60.15 2.15
N VAL A 481 1.95 59.84 1.94
CA VAL A 481 2.36 58.62 1.21
C VAL A 481 2.74 57.48 2.16
N LEU A 482 2.62 56.24 1.68
CA LEU A 482 3.14 55.07 2.39
C LEU A 482 4.67 55.12 2.42
N VAL A 483 5.26 54.97 3.61
CA VAL A 483 6.72 55.10 3.82
C VAL A 483 7.44 53.75 3.64
N GLU A 484 6.75 52.63 3.88
CA GLU A 484 7.36 51.30 3.89
C GLU A 484 6.51 50.26 3.14
N GLY A 485 7.18 49.26 2.56
CA GLY A 485 6.57 48.14 1.83
C GLY A 485 6.51 48.31 0.31
N PRO A 486 6.01 47.30 -0.44
CA PRO A 486 6.00 47.28 -1.91
C PRO A 486 5.09 48.33 -2.56
N SER A 487 4.43 49.18 -1.76
CA SER A 487 3.59 50.29 -2.20
C SER A 487 4.11 51.64 -1.69
N SER A 488 5.39 51.71 -1.29
CA SER A 488 6.04 52.95 -0.88
C SER A 488 5.89 54.02 -1.96
N GLY A 489 5.54 55.25 -1.55
CA GLY A 489 5.28 56.38 -2.45
C GLY A 489 3.83 56.53 -2.94
N LYS A 490 2.93 55.56 -2.70
CA LYS A 490 1.50 55.72 -3.09
C LYS A 490 0.73 56.61 -2.12
N PRO A 491 -0.21 57.45 -2.61
CA PRO A 491 -1.06 58.27 -1.75
C PRO A 491 -1.94 57.43 -0.84
N ARG A 492 -2.02 57.79 0.43
CA ARG A 492 -2.96 57.24 1.40
C ARG A 492 -4.28 57.98 1.30
N LYS A 493 -5.39 57.25 1.55
CA LYS A 493 -6.72 57.86 1.66
C LYS A 493 -6.86 58.76 2.90
N ASP A 494 -6.11 58.44 3.95
CA ASP A 494 -6.10 59.17 5.23
C ASP A 494 -4.70 59.64 5.62
N GLY A 495 -4.64 60.74 6.38
CA GLY A 495 -3.40 61.29 6.91
C GLY A 495 -2.73 60.36 7.92
N HIS A 496 -1.41 60.48 8.07
CA HIS A 496 -0.70 59.83 9.18
C HIS A 496 -1.24 60.32 10.54
N VAL A 497 -1.32 59.45 11.53
CA VAL A 497 -1.87 59.74 12.87
C VAL A 497 -1.15 60.93 13.50
N GLU A 498 0.16 61.05 13.30
CA GLU A 498 0.99 62.15 13.79
C GLU A 498 0.57 63.51 13.19
N ARG A 499 0.08 63.52 11.95
CA ARG A 499 -0.48 64.73 11.31
C ARG A 499 -1.90 65.02 11.80
N LEU A 500 -2.70 63.99 12.10
CA LEU A 500 -4.07 64.12 12.60
C LEU A 500 -4.13 64.57 14.07
N GLN A 501 -3.18 64.10 14.89
CA GLN A 501 -3.08 64.41 16.32
C GLN A 501 -2.92 65.91 16.56
N LEU A 502 -2.14 66.61 15.73
CA LEU A 502 -1.96 68.07 15.80
C LEU A 502 -3.29 68.84 15.73
N ILE A 503 -4.26 68.34 14.96
CA ILE A 503 -5.56 69.00 14.79
C ILE A 503 -6.47 68.72 15.97
N VAL A 504 -6.34 67.55 16.56
CA VAL A 504 -7.11 67.16 17.73
C VAL A 504 -6.60 67.84 18.98
N ASP A 505 -5.28 67.98 19.13
CA ASP A 505 -4.69 68.70 20.25
C ASP A 505 -5.10 70.18 20.23
N GLU A 506 -5.18 70.80 19.05
CA GLU A 506 -5.73 72.14 18.90
C GLU A 506 -7.23 72.20 19.19
N ARG A 507 -8.03 71.24 18.73
CA ARG A 507 -9.47 71.20 19.07
C ARG A 507 -9.69 71.03 20.58
N LYS A 508 -8.86 70.20 21.23
CA LYS A 508 -8.87 70.01 22.69
C LYS A 508 -8.44 71.27 23.40
N ALA A 509 -7.40 71.97 22.91
CA ALA A 509 -6.97 73.25 23.44
C ALA A 509 -8.09 74.30 23.30
N ALA A 510 -8.70 74.42 22.12
CA ALA A 510 -9.81 75.33 21.86
C ALA A 510 -11.05 75.02 22.72
N GLN A 511 -11.39 73.74 22.92
CA GLN A 511 -12.45 73.34 23.85
C GLN A 511 -12.11 73.67 25.30
N LYS A 512 -10.85 73.50 25.72
CA LYS A 512 -10.39 73.86 27.06
C LYS A 512 -10.49 75.37 27.28
N THR A 513 -10.07 76.18 26.30
CA THR A 513 -10.23 77.64 26.32
C THR A 513 -11.70 78.06 26.33
N ALA A 514 -12.55 77.43 25.51
CA ALA A 514 -13.99 77.71 25.48
C ALA A 514 -14.70 77.32 26.80
N ARG A 515 -14.26 76.23 27.45
CA ARG A 515 -14.77 75.80 28.75
C ARG A 515 -14.33 76.78 29.85
N GLN A 516 -13.08 77.22 29.84
CA GLN A 516 -12.58 78.27 30.75
C GLN A 516 -13.31 79.61 30.53
N GLN A 517 -13.63 79.97 29.29
CA GLN A 517 -14.42 81.17 28.97
C GLN A 517 -15.88 81.04 29.42
N LYS A 518 -16.49 79.86 29.31
CA LYS A 518 -17.85 79.59 29.85
C LYS A 518 -17.89 79.60 31.37
N GLU A 519 -16.87 79.07 32.03
CA GLU A 519 -16.71 79.09 33.49
C GLU A 519 -16.47 80.53 34.00
N ALA A 520 -15.75 81.36 33.24
CA ALA A 520 -15.61 82.80 33.53
C ALA A 520 -16.89 83.60 33.25
N GLY A 521 -17.67 83.22 32.23
CA GLY A 521 -18.94 83.88 31.87
C GLY A 521 -20.13 83.51 32.77
N HIS A 522 -20.08 82.40 33.51
CA HIS A 522 -21.14 82.01 34.47
C HIS A 522 -21.04 82.73 35.82
N GLN A 523 -20.01 83.54 36.07
CA GLN A 523 -19.90 84.36 37.29
C GLN A 523 -20.43 85.80 37.14
N VAL A 524 -20.83 86.23 35.93
CA VAL A 524 -21.35 87.59 35.70
C VAL A 524 -22.51 87.55 34.70
N GLY A 525 -23.74 87.51 35.21
CA GLY A 525 -24.93 87.94 34.46
C GLY A 525 -26.12 86.95 34.40
N ALA A 526 -27.02 87.05 35.38
CA ALA A 526 -28.47 86.90 35.18
C ALA A 526 -29.08 88.29 35.50
N PRO A 527 -30.20 88.76 34.89
CA PRO A 527 -31.45 87.98 34.74
C PRO A 527 -32.37 88.28 33.53
N ALA A 528 -33.51 87.54 33.53
CA ALA A 528 -34.87 87.83 33.02
C ALA A 528 -35.22 87.63 31.52
N GLY A 529 -36.16 86.71 31.25
CA GLY A 529 -36.78 86.39 29.94
C GLY A 529 -38.01 87.27 29.61
N PRO A 530 -39.07 86.78 28.91
CA PRO A 530 -39.27 85.56 28.11
C PRO A 530 -39.91 85.86 26.71
N MET A 531 -40.34 84.79 25.99
CA MET A 531 -41.58 84.66 25.17
C MET A 531 -41.37 84.03 23.76
N GLN A 532 -42.18 83.00 23.46
CA GLN A 532 -42.32 82.37 22.13
C GLN A 532 -43.20 83.21 21.18
N PRO A 533 -43.30 82.90 19.86
CA PRO A 533 -44.18 81.83 19.36
C PRO A 533 -43.64 81.05 18.13
N ALA A 534 -44.34 79.98 17.75
CA ALA A 534 -44.23 79.20 16.49
C ALA A 534 -45.26 79.72 15.44
N PRO A 535 -45.59 79.03 14.33
CA PRO A 535 -44.84 78.28 13.28
C PRO A 535 -45.18 78.81 11.85
N GLU A 536 -44.61 78.27 10.75
CA GLU A 536 -45.30 78.11 9.44
C GLU A 536 -44.49 77.34 8.37
N ALA A 537 -45.21 76.82 7.37
CA ALA A 537 -44.87 75.76 6.43
C ALA A 537 -44.56 76.24 4.99
N CYS A 538 -44.48 75.27 4.05
CA CYS A 538 -44.41 75.35 2.58
C CYS A 538 -43.02 75.56 1.95
N GLU A 539 -42.65 75.02 0.78
CA GLU A 539 -43.13 73.94 -0.11
C GLU A 539 -42.08 73.79 -1.24
N ARG A 540 -42.01 72.60 -1.86
CA ARG A 540 -41.62 72.29 -3.25
C ARG A 540 -40.28 72.77 -3.86
N GLY A 541 -39.64 71.86 -4.61
CA GLY A 541 -38.78 72.23 -5.74
C GLY A 541 -37.85 71.15 -6.30
N VAL A 542 -38.40 70.20 -7.06
CA VAL A 542 -37.94 69.68 -8.38
C VAL A 542 -36.47 69.20 -8.59
N SER A 543 -36.32 67.94 -9.01
CA SER A 543 -35.13 67.36 -9.69
C SER A 543 -34.98 67.82 -11.15
N PRO A 544 -33.80 67.67 -11.78
CA PRO A 544 -33.67 66.61 -12.81
C PRO A 544 -32.29 65.91 -12.78
N ALA A 545 -32.25 64.58 -12.93
CA ALA A 545 -32.07 63.78 -14.16
C ALA A 545 -30.62 63.67 -14.68
N HIS A 546 -30.18 62.41 -14.77
CA HIS A 546 -28.93 61.87 -15.30
C HIS A 546 -28.75 62.17 -16.81
N PRO A 547 -27.54 61.97 -17.35
CA PRO A 547 -27.41 60.83 -18.28
C PRO A 547 -26.12 60.02 -18.14
N LEU A 548 -26.22 58.79 -18.64
CA LEU A 548 -25.18 57.77 -18.86
C LEU A 548 -24.34 58.11 -20.11
N GLN A 549 -23.06 57.70 -20.12
CA GLN A 549 -22.39 57.35 -21.38
C GLN A 549 -21.38 56.20 -21.21
N GLU A 550 -21.81 55.07 -21.77
CA GLU A 550 -21.10 53.98 -22.41
C GLU A 550 -19.70 54.25 -23.02
N ARG A 551 -18.73 53.35 -22.78
CA ARG A 551 -18.11 52.39 -23.75
C ARG A 551 -16.62 52.06 -23.48
N ARG A 552 -16.36 50.74 -23.47
CA ARG A 552 -15.08 49.99 -23.64
C ARG A 552 -14.44 50.25 -25.04
N PRO A 553 -13.35 49.55 -25.50
CA PRO A 553 -12.19 48.84 -24.90
C PRO A 553 -10.84 49.22 -25.61
N LYS A 554 -9.70 48.59 -25.26
CA LYS A 554 -8.68 47.99 -26.19
C LYS A 554 -7.45 47.48 -25.38
N VAL A 555 -7.18 46.16 -25.34
CA VAL A 555 -6.16 45.33 -26.04
C VAL A 555 -4.68 45.72 -25.85
N GLY A 556 -3.85 44.74 -25.44
CA GLY A 556 -2.52 44.52 -26.05
C GLY A 556 -1.32 44.20 -25.13
N TRP A 557 -0.80 42.97 -25.30
CA TRP A 557 0.61 42.50 -25.22
C TRP A 557 1.10 41.99 -23.84
N GLU A 558 1.34 40.68 -23.67
CA GLU A 558 2.45 39.80 -24.14
C GLU A 558 3.76 39.90 -23.33
N GLY A 559 4.23 38.74 -22.85
CA GLY A 559 5.65 38.43 -22.67
C GLY A 559 6.20 38.38 -21.23
N GLN A 560 6.34 37.16 -20.67
CA GLN A 560 7.63 36.49 -20.40
C GLN A 560 7.53 35.45 -19.28
N ALA A 561 7.62 34.19 -19.69
CA ALA A 561 7.79 33.04 -18.81
C ALA A 561 9.25 32.93 -18.33
N GLN A 562 9.47 33.03 -17.03
CA GLN A 562 10.77 32.72 -16.40
C GLN A 562 10.85 31.24 -16.04
N LYS A 563 11.81 30.55 -16.66
CA LYS A 563 12.29 29.20 -16.32
C LYS A 563 12.83 29.18 -14.88
N ALA A 564 12.19 28.41 -14.00
CA ALA A 564 12.76 28.05 -12.70
C ALA A 564 13.19 26.57 -12.72
N GLY A 565 14.50 26.33 -12.91
CA GLY A 565 15.11 25.02 -12.73
C GLY A 565 15.08 24.61 -11.25
N LYS A 566 14.34 23.55 -10.93
CA LYS A 566 14.34 22.92 -9.61
C LYS A 566 15.57 22.02 -9.47
N LYS A 567 16.51 22.41 -8.62
CA LYS A 567 17.59 21.54 -8.13
C LYS A 567 16.99 20.40 -7.30
N THR A 568 17.10 19.17 -7.79
CA THR A 568 16.78 17.93 -7.06
C THR A 568 17.86 17.68 -6.01
N ALA A 569 17.47 17.54 -4.74
CA ALA A 569 18.39 17.13 -3.68
C ALA A 569 18.85 15.68 -3.92
N ALA A 570 20.16 15.44 -3.98
CA ALA A 570 20.73 14.10 -4.13
C ALA A 570 20.42 13.21 -2.92
N ARG A 571 20.00 11.96 -3.18
CA ARG A 571 19.66 10.95 -2.15
C ARG A 571 20.88 10.53 -1.31
N LEU A 572 20.66 10.10 -0.07
CA LEU A 572 21.70 9.80 0.94
C LEU A 572 22.71 8.71 0.51
N HIS A 573 22.29 7.65 -0.18
CA HIS A 573 23.19 6.58 -0.65
C HIS A 573 24.13 7.01 -1.80
N HIS A 574 23.86 8.14 -2.46
CA HIS A 574 24.80 8.76 -3.40
C HIS A 574 25.87 9.59 -2.70
N ARG A 575 25.70 9.89 -1.40
CA ARG A 575 26.64 10.68 -0.60
C ARG A 575 27.65 9.82 0.16
N VAL A 576 27.44 8.50 0.24
CA VAL A 576 28.33 7.55 0.93
C VAL A 576 28.90 6.56 -0.09
N PRO A 577 30.24 6.40 -0.20
CA PRO A 577 30.84 5.39 -1.05
C PRO A 577 30.36 3.99 -0.70
N ARG A 578 30.16 3.12 -1.71
CA ARG A 578 29.58 1.79 -1.53
C ARG A 578 30.37 0.89 -0.57
N GLY A 579 31.68 1.10 -0.44
CA GLY A 579 32.53 0.39 0.53
C GLY A 579 32.20 0.68 1.99
N ASP A 580 31.63 1.86 2.27
CA ASP A 580 31.41 2.34 3.64
C ASP A 580 29.97 2.11 4.14
N TRP A 581 29.08 1.65 3.25
CA TRP A 581 27.66 1.41 3.51
C TRP A 581 27.37 0.54 4.73
N TYR A 582 28.25 -0.42 5.01
CA TYR A 582 28.11 -1.36 6.11
C TYR A 582 29.17 -1.18 7.20
N ARG A 583 29.91 -0.06 7.20
CA ARG A 583 31.02 0.18 8.14
C ARG A 583 30.54 0.44 9.58
N ALA A 584 29.38 1.05 9.75
CA ALA A 584 28.78 1.33 11.05
C ALA A 584 27.66 0.33 11.41
N VAL A 585 27.33 0.20 12.70
CA VAL A 585 26.14 -0.53 13.17
C VAL A 585 24.88 0.24 12.75
N CYS A 586 23.91 -0.47 12.16
CA CYS A 586 22.62 0.13 11.84
C CYS A 586 21.84 0.46 13.13
N PRO A 587 21.45 1.72 13.39
CA PRO A 587 20.69 2.06 14.59
C PRO A 587 19.23 1.58 14.55
N ARG A 588 18.71 1.23 13.36
CA ARG A 588 17.32 0.82 13.15
C ARG A 588 17.08 -0.69 13.32
N CYS A 589 17.93 -1.51 12.71
CA CYS A 589 17.81 -2.98 12.77
C CYS A 589 18.95 -3.63 13.57
N HIS A 590 19.83 -2.84 14.17
CA HIS A 590 20.99 -3.31 14.94
C HIS A 590 21.99 -4.22 14.20
N ALA A 591 21.86 -4.35 12.87
CA ALA A 591 22.81 -5.09 12.04
C ALA A 591 24.23 -4.54 12.22
N GLY A 592 25.16 -5.42 12.64
CA GLY A 592 26.55 -5.10 12.89
C GLY A 592 27.34 -4.70 11.63
N PRO A 593 28.58 -4.17 11.79
CA PRO A 593 29.43 -3.82 10.66
C PRO A 593 29.66 -5.02 9.73
N GLY A 594 29.66 -4.79 8.42
CA GLY A 594 29.79 -5.82 7.39
C GLY A 594 28.52 -6.64 7.10
N ASN A 595 27.50 -6.57 7.96
CA ASN A 595 26.24 -7.28 7.75
C ASN A 595 25.19 -6.42 7.04
N LEU A 596 24.41 -7.04 6.14
CA LEU A 596 23.25 -6.41 5.51
C LEU A 596 22.19 -6.06 6.56
N CYS A 597 21.49 -4.94 6.35
CA CYS A 597 20.34 -4.57 7.18
C CYS A 597 19.19 -5.57 7.01
N ASP A 598 18.43 -5.81 8.07
CA ASP A 598 17.17 -6.56 8.00
C ASP A 598 16.12 -5.80 7.20
N ASN A 599 15.27 -6.52 6.48
CA ASN A 599 14.16 -5.95 5.73
C ASN A 599 12.91 -5.79 6.62
N ASP A 600 13.06 -5.02 7.70
CA ASP A 600 12.02 -4.74 8.69
C ASP A 600 10.87 -3.89 8.12
N ASP A 601 11.12 -3.12 7.05
CA ASP A 601 10.13 -2.30 6.35
C ASP A 601 9.51 -2.96 5.10
N ARG A 602 9.76 -4.26 4.88
CA ARG A 602 9.19 -5.10 3.81
C ARG A 602 9.36 -4.54 2.38
N VAL A 603 10.42 -3.79 2.13
CA VAL A 603 10.76 -3.34 0.78
C VAL A 603 11.47 -4.47 0.03
N GLY A 604 10.73 -5.17 -0.83
CA GLY A 604 11.23 -6.29 -1.64
C GLY A 604 11.10 -7.67 -0.95
N PRO A 605 11.30 -8.76 -1.71
CA PRO A 605 10.97 -10.13 -1.26
C PRO A 605 12.04 -10.79 -0.37
N SER A 606 13.19 -10.14 -0.15
CA SER A 606 14.31 -10.71 0.62
C SER A 606 14.24 -10.36 2.09
N GLU A 607 14.64 -11.28 2.98
CA GLU A 607 14.72 -11.04 4.43
C GLU A 607 15.77 -9.97 4.82
N LYS A 608 16.74 -9.71 3.92
CA LYS A 608 17.76 -8.67 4.06
C LYS A 608 17.57 -7.60 2.99
N ARG A 609 17.83 -6.34 3.33
CA ARG A 609 17.79 -5.24 2.36
C ARG A 609 19.02 -5.24 1.46
N GLN A 610 18.80 -4.92 0.20
CA GLN A 610 19.88 -4.70 -0.77
C GLN A 610 20.57 -3.34 -0.58
N LEU A 611 19.86 -2.36 -0.02
CA LEU A 611 20.40 -1.06 0.37
C LEU A 611 20.37 -0.91 1.90
N PRO A 612 21.41 -0.33 2.53
CA PRO A 612 21.36 -0.03 3.95
C PRO A 612 20.21 0.94 4.28
N HIS A 613 19.77 0.91 5.53
CA HIS A 613 18.86 1.92 6.07
C HIS A 613 19.47 3.33 5.98
N ASP A 614 18.66 4.34 5.70
CA ASP A 614 19.09 5.74 5.61
C ASP A 614 19.71 6.22 6.94
N GLU A 615 19.20 5.72 8.06
CA GLU A 615 19.71 5.97 9.41
C GLU A 615 21.12 5.39 9.61
N ARG A 616 21.47 4.29 8.92
CA ARG A 616 22.84 3.75 8.91
C ARG A 616 23.75 4.64 8.07
N LEU A 617 23.30 5.09 6.90
CA LEU A 617 24.07 5.94 6.00
C LEU A 617 24.35 7.33 6.61
N ARG A 618 23.38 7.91 7.33
CA ARG A 618 23.60 9.14 8.10
C ARG A 618 24.68 8.97 9.16
N ARG A 619 24.69 7.84 9.86
CA ARG A 619 25.70 7.54 10.88
C ARG A 619 27.10 7.39 10.29
N VAL A 620 27.22 6.85 9.07
CA VAL A 620 28.50 6.80 8.35
C VAL A 620 28.98 8.22 8.01
N LEU A 621 28.09 9.07 7.48
CA LEU A 621 28.41 10.48 7.20
C LEU A 621 28.83 11.25 8.48
N GLU A 622 28.09 11.07 9.57
CA GLU A 622 28.39 11.70 10.87
C GLU A 622 29.69 11.18 11.51
N SER A 623 30.10 9.95 11.19
CA SER A 623 31.37 9.38 11.68
C SER A 623 32.58 9.90 10.91
N ASP A 624 32.41 10.23 9.63
CA ASP A 624 33.47 10.84 8.81
C ASP A 624 33.60 12.35 9.10
N ASP A 625 32.50 13.04 9.45
CA ASP A 625 32.50 14.46 9.85
C ASP A 625 33.21 14.71 11.21
N ARG A 626 33.47 13.67 12.02
CA ARG A 626 34.24 13.77 13.27
C ARG A 626 35.76 13.68 13.08
N ILE A 627 36.25 13.43 11.86
CA ILE A 627 37.68 13.42 11.55
C ILE A 627 38.00 14.72 10.79
N GLY A 628 38.10 15.82 11.55
CA GLY A 628 38.65 17.09 11.06
C GLY A 628 40.19 17.03 10.93
N PRO A 629 40.80 17.87 10.08
CA PRO A 629 42.03 17.52 9.36
C PRO A 629 43.33 17.91 10.08
N ARG A 630 44.20 16.92 10.33
CA ARG A 630 45.67 17.00 10.47
C ARG A 630 46.18 15.55 10.45
N GLU A 631 47.27 15.15 9.79
CA GLU A 631 48.41 15.89 9.27
C GLU A 631 49.10 14.98 8.24
N LYS A 632 49.45 15.52 7.07
CA LYS A 632 50.41 14.89 6.16
C LYS A 632 51.76 14.87 6.87
N GLN A 633 52.28 13.69 7.19
CA GLN A 633 53.72 13.50 7.39
C GLN A 633 54.26 12.58 6.30
N THR A 634 54.84 13.24 5.31
CA THR A 634 55.92 12.74 4.46
C THR A 634 57.20 12.59 5.29
N GLY A 635 57.90 11.46 5.16
CA GLY A 635 59.37 11.43 5.22
C GLY A 635 60.04 10.33 6.05
N ALA A 636 60.61 9.35 5.33
CA ALA A 636 61.83 8.55 5.62
C ALA A 636 61.81 7.67 6.89
N ARG A 637 62.38 6.46 6.97
CA ARG A 637 63.32 5.59 6.24
C ARG A 637 62.98 4.19 6.85
N ASP A 638 63.11 3.05 6.19
CA ASP A 638 64.42 2.47 5.92
C ASP A 638 64.33 1.22 5.03
N LYS A 639 65.44 1.01 4.32
CA LYS A 639 65.71 -0.07 3.37
C LYS A 639 65.81 -1.42 4.07
N ARG A 640 65.30 -2.48 3.43
CA ARG A 640 65.93 -3.81 3.21
C ARG A 640 64.95 -4.65 2.38
N GLN A 641 65.18 -4.75 1.07
CA GLN A 641 65.81 -5.91 0.43
C GLN A 641 65.06 -7.22 0.73
N HIS A 642 64.27 -7.71 -0.25
CA HIS A 642 64.46 -9.05 -0.77
C HIS A 642 64.03 -9.09 -2.25
N GLN A 643 65.00 -9.51 -3.07
CA GLN A 643 64.93 -9.66 -4.51
C GLN A 643 64.07 -10.88 -4.87
N ALA A 644 63.23 -10.73 -5.89
CA ALA A 644 62.71 -11.85 -6.66
C ALA A 644 63.71 -12.18 -7.80
N PRO A 645 64.01 -13.46 -8.09
CA PRO A 645 64.64 -13.85 -9.34
C PRO A 645 63.58 -14.15 -10.42
N GLN A 646 63.85 -13.66 -11.63
CA GLN A 646 63.16 -13.92 -12.89
C GLN A 646 63.52 -15.33 -13.47
N PRO A 647 62.80 -15.82 -14.49
CA PRO A 647 62.64 -17.24 -14.84
C PRO A 647 63.47 -17.73 -16.04
N ALA A 648 63.53 -19.06 -16.24
CA ALA A 648 63.56 -19.86 -17.50
C ALA A 648 64.24 -21.25 -17.29
N PRO A 649 64.24 -22.23 -18.24
CA PRO A 649 63.14 -22.81 -19.04
C PRO A 649 63.21 -24.37 -19.19
N ALA A 650 62.21 -24.92 -19.92
CA ALA A 650 62.23 -26.17 -20.71
C ALA A 650 61.98 -27.55 -20.03
N LYS A 651 60.99 -28.32 -20.52
CA LYS A 651 61.12 -29.28 -21.64
C LYS A 651 59.78 -30.02 -21.94
N ALA A 652 59.53 -30.23 -23.23
CA ALA A 652 58.48 -31.07 -23.84
C ALA A 652 58.71 -32.57 -23.52
N ARG A 653 57.73 -33.49 -23.48
CA ARG A 653 56.81 -34.11 -24.50
C ARG A 653 56.17 -35.36 -23.78
N PRO A 654 55.27 -36.20 -24.33
CA PRO A 654 54.48 -36.17 -25.58
C PRO A 654 52.96 -36.46 -25.40
N PRO A 655 52.14 -36.48 -26.48
CA PRO A 655 50.70 -36.75 -26.42
C PRO A 655 50.29 -38.13 -26.99
N ARG A 656 49.12 -38.63 -26.53
CA ARG A 656 48.09 -39.53 -27.16
C ARG A 656 47.67 -40.72 -26.26
N PRO A 657 46.50 -41.37 -26.45
CA PRO A 657 45.47 -41.17 -27.50
C PRO A 657 44.02 -40.95 -27.00
N ARG A 658 43.17 -40.50 -27.93
CA ARG A 658 41.70 -40.49 -27.86
C ARG A 658 41.17 -41.93 -27.70
N ARG A 659 40.21 -42.11 -26.79
CA ARG A 659 39.27 -43.25 -26.82
C ARG A 659 37.85 -42.69 -26.99
N ALA A 660 37.16 -43.24 -27.98
CA ALA A 660 35.80 -42.93 -28.35
C ALA A 660 34.77 -43.52 -27.36
N GLU A 661 33.60 -42.89 -27.37
CA GLU A 661 32.26 -43.42 -27.05
C GLU A 661 31.94 -43.92 -25.63
N ARG A 662 31.02 -43.21 -24.97
CA ARG A 662 29.74 -43.78 -24.51
C ARG A 662 28.77 -42.66 -24.11
N GLU A 663 27.64 -42.61 -24.79
CA GLU A 663 26.41 -41.96 -24.30
C GLU A 663 26.00 -42.56 -22.95
N PRO A 664 25.51 -41.78 -21.98
CA PRO A 664 24.74 -42.31 -20.87
C PRO A 664 23.26 -42.28 -21.23
N GLN A 665 22.80 -43.47 -21.61
CA GLN A 665 21.43 -43.93 -21.62
C GLN A 665 20.71 -43.59 -20.30
N GLU A 666 19.49 -43.06 -20.42
CA GLU A 666 18.57 -42.78 -19.32
C GLU A 666 18.33 -44.04 -18.47
N THR A 667 18.79 -44.01 -17.22
CA THR A 667 18.32 -44.93 -16.19
C THR A 667 17.31 -44.22 -15.30
N ALA A 668 16.06 -44.61 -15.44
CA ALA A 668 15.01 -44.37 -14.47
C ALA A 668 15.42 -44.93 -13.09
N GLY A 669 15.45 -44.07 -12.09
CA GLY A 669 15.78 -44.42 -10.71
C GLY A 669 16.15 -43.18 -9.92
N SER A 670 15.28 -42.79 -8.98
CA SER A 670 15.40 -41.63 -8.10
C SER A 670 16.78 -41.54 -7.39
N ALA A 671 17.69 -40.73 -7.93
CA ALA A 671 18.84 -40.19 -7.22
C ALA A 671 18.71 -38.66 -7.21
N ALA A 672 18.55 -38.09 -6.02
CA ALA A 672 18.33 -36.66 -5.83
C ALA A 672 19.48 -35.83 -6.43
N ARG A 673 19.12 -34.89 -7.31
CA ARG A 673 20.06 -34.00 -8.00
C ARG A 673 20.85 -33.14 -7.01
N THR A 674 22.17 -33.22 -7.05
CA THR A 674 23.08 -32.27 -6.40
C THR A 674 23.47 -31.17 -7.39
N TRP A 675 23.21 -29.90 -7.04
CA TRP A 675 23.57 -28.75 -7.87
C TRP A 675 25.06 -28.45 -7.79
N HIS A 676 25.72 -28.31 -8.94
CA HIS A 676 27.11 -27.88 -9.05
C HIS A 676 27.22 -26.34 -9.13
N ALA A 677 28.38 -25.80 -8.72
CA ALA A 677 28.61 -24.35 -8.74
C ALA A 677 28.44 -23.72 -10.13
N THR A 678 28.77 -24.46 -11.19
CA THR A 678 28.58 -24.02 -12.58
C THR A 678 27.10 -23.91 -12.96
N GLU A 679 26.21 -24.69 -12.35
CA GLU A 679 24.79 -24.76 -12.71
C GLU A 679 23.94 -23.64 -12.10
N VAL A 680 24.51 -22.84 -11.21
CA VAL A 680 23.84 -21.70 -10.57
C VAL A 680 24.50 -20.39 -10.97
N THR A 681 23.73 -19.32 -11.06
CA THR A 681 24.26 -17.97 -11.31
C THR A 681 25.12 -17.49 -10.15
N CYS A 682 26.26 -16.86 -10.45
CA CYS A 682 27.14 -16.32 -9.42
C CYS A 682 26.54 -15.05 -8.78
N PRO A 683 26.25 -15.04 -7.46
CA PRO A 683 25.71 -13.85 -6.80
C PRO A 683 26.73 -12.69 -6.71
N LYS A 684 28.02 -12.95 -6.91
CA LYS A 684 29.10 -11.95 -6.80
C LYS A 684 29.40 -11.22 -8.11
N CYS A 685 29.38 -11.92 -9.25
CA CYS A 685 29.69 -11.33 -10.55
C CYS A 685 28.60 -11.50 -11.61
N GLN A 686 27.44 -12.07 -11.24
CA GLN A 686 26.30 -12.32 -12.12
C GLN A 686 26.60 -13.23 -13.33
N ALA A 687 27.73 -13.94 -13.33
CA ALA A 687 28.02 -14.93 -14.36
C ALA A 687 26.91 -16.00 -14.36
N GLY A 688 26.25 -16.16 -15.52
CA GLY A 688 25.15 -17.09 -15.70
C GLY A 688 25.56 -18.56 -15.51
N PRO A 689 24.59 -19.49 -15.46
CA PRO A 689 24.87 -20.92 -15.45
C PRO A 689 25.81 -21.29 -16.60
N ASN A 690 26.76 -22.17 -16.34
CA ASN A 690 27.83 -22.63 -17.23
C ASN A 690 28.82 -21.55 -17.71
N SER A 691 28.66 -20.28 -17.29
CA SER A 691 29.62 -19.20 -17.59
C SER A 691 30.70 -19.12 -16.51
N PRO A 692 31.99 -18.96 -16.86
CA PRO A 692 33.06 -18.81 -15.88
C PRO A 692 32.95 -17.48 -15.13
N CYS A 693 33.31 -17.46 -13.84
CA CYS A 693 33.43 -16.21 -13.10
C CYS A 693 34.76 -15.54 -13.41
N THR A 694 34.73 -14.25 -13.72
CA THR A 694 35.91 -13.38 -13.82
C THR A 694 36.09 -12.58 -12.52
N PRO A 695 37.34 -12.31 -12.09
CA PRO A 695 38.61 -12.56 -12.79
C PRO A 695 39.22 -13.95 -12.55
N HIS A 696 38.83 -14.73 -11.54
CA HIS A 696 39.44 -16.04 -11.25
C HIS A 696 38.46 -17.06 -10.64
N GLY A 697 38.06 -18.08 -11.41
CA GLY A 697 37.41 -19.31 -10.92
C GLY A 697 36.05 -19.11 -10.23
N PRO A 698 35.28 -20.18 -9.94
CA PRO A 698 33.97 -20.03 -9.30
C PRO A 698 34.14 -19.37 -7.94
N HIS A 699 33.61 -18.15 -7.80
CA HIS A 699 33.58 -17.42 -6.54
C HIS A 699 32.98 -18.28 -5.42
N HIS A 700 33.55 -18.21 -4.22
CA HIS A 700 33.11 -18.98 -3.04
C HIS A 700 31.60 -18.86 -2.79
N GLU A 701 31.05 -17.67 -3.02
CA GLU A 701 29.64 -17.36 -2.88
C GLU A 701 28.76 -18.14 -3.88
N ARG A 702 29.27 -18.46 -5.07
CA ARG A 702 28.59 -19.32 -6.07
C ARG A 702 28.55 -20.78 -5.61
N VAL A 703 29.63 -21.25 -5.00
CA VAL A 703 29.73 -22.63 -4.48
C VAL A 703 28.78 -22.83 -3.30
N GLU A 704 28.74 -21.89 -2.35
CA GLU A 704 27.81 -21.94 -1.22
C GLU A 704 26.35 -21.83 -1.67
N TRP A 705 26.08 -21.04 -2.73
CA TRP A 705 24.76 -20.93 -3.32
C TRP A 705 24.27 -22.26 -3.92
N ALA A 706 25.12 -22.98 -4.65
CA ALA A 706 24.81 -24.31 -5.17
C ALA A 706 24.56 -25.33 -4.05
N LYS A 707 25.39 -25.33 -2.99
CA LYS A 707 25.18 -26.19 -1.81
C LYS A 707 23.87 -25.88 -1.08
N LYS A 708 23.42 -24.62 -1.06
CA LYS A 708 22.14 -24.21 -0.47
C LYS A 708 20.95 -24.71 -1.29
N PHE A 709 21.05 -24.69 -2.62
CA PHE A 709 20.04 -25.28 -3.50
C PHE A 709 19.94 -26.79 -3.34
N THR A 710 21.09 -27.47 -3.25
CA THR A 710 21.13 -28.89 -2.89
C THR A 710 20.42 -29.10 -1.55
N ARG A 711 20.82 -28.44 -0.45
CA ARG A 711 20.18 -28.61 0.87
C ARG A 711 18.67 -28.35 0.92
N LYS A 712 18.15 -27.40 0.15
CA LYS A 712 16.70 -27.09 0.10
C LYS A 712 15.85 -28.19 -0.57
N LEU A 713 16.45 -29.04 -1.40
CA LEU A 713 15.77 -30.18 -2.02
C LEU A 713 15.68 -31.40 -1.08
N TRP A 714 16.47 -31.45 -0.01
CA TRP A 714 16.48 -32.52 0.99
C TRP A 714 15.79 -32.11 2.30
N GLY A 715 14.87 -31.13 2.23
CA GLY A 715 14.07 -30.67 3.36
C GLY A 715 13.24 -31.78 3.98
#